data_AF-A0A7G5MQC3-F1
#
_entry.id   AF-A0A7G5MQC3-F1
#
_cell.length_a   1.000
_cell.length_b   1.000
_cell.length_c   1.000
_cell.angle_alpha   90.00
_cell.angle_beta   90.00
_cell.angle_gamma   90.00
#
_symmetry.space_group_name_H-M   'P 1'
#
loop_
_entity.id
_entity.type
_entity.pdbx_description
1 polymer ?
#
loop_
_entity_poly.entity_id
_entity_poly.type
_entity_poly.pdbx_seq_one_letter_code
_entity_poly.pdbx_strand_id
1 'polypeptide(L)'
;MQVKINTRAEKADMQDLFGIFFEDLNHAADGGLYAELIRNRAFEFCSVDNPDYHGLTAWEKIEKGGKTELHVEKEHGLFPENPHYLVMEILEEGEDIGVCNHGFGPGIFYEKGAHYDFSCYARKERGDCDKLVVSLRSGTGEIYTSQTIDITEKWEKYQLTFQAPCDDRQGRLAVTAKGSGCVELDFVSLFPVHTYKSRKNGLRRDLAQLLEEMHPRFLRFPGGCLVHGGSLHAGDRDSLYRWKNTIGPVENRPACRNNWGYNQTMGLGYYEYFLLCEDLGAKPVPVLPGGYDPHTHEAAVGDELKEYVQDALDLIEFANGDAESYWGSRRAAMGHPKPFHMEYIGIGNEEVGEPFFERYPLFHRAVREKYPEIKIIGTSGPFAAGKEYDRGWQSAREEGSDLVDEHYYQSPEWFIAEHHRYDTFLDNGPKVFLGEYASQDNTWFNALAEASYMVGMQNAAHAVKLACYAPLFCHVHYENWRPDMIWFDNCAAVPTPSYHVQKLFMNHHGDAVLKQEISGKGPSVMMSRYPDSLPGDIVLEANESQVAFENIVITEEDTGKKYTCQGTVLSPECSRKRIATVDSQNYTICLNARELSGKKGFTVSFGQQDEKNRLFWRLGGWANEDSIIGEDIDGRNSCLIQRTRSVEAGRNYDLEIRVRGRRVETYVDGAAELETEVRPVAAELVYITSSLERETGDIIVKIVNVLPREEKVQTCLEGEEGSRFTGHIYRMEGFDRDDRNTFDHPDLVRPDVADVEFDSSVFEVDIKPESLCILRLCRRQNPVLHGLYADPDMLKYKDTYYLYPTTDGFANWSGTQFHAFSSGNLREWKDEGVILDTASEQVPWSVGSAWAPAVFERDGQFYFYFCAKRPDGVSCIGAAVSSSPASGYRAQPKPLLTPEMVQAAGVKMSQVIDPSIYEEDGQVYMLFGNGSPAVVKLSEDLLHICPETMKNLEGVEDFREAVTVLKREGIYHFTWSCDDTGSEDYHVNYGISHSLYGPVKYLYPVLEKRPGAGVLGTGHHCILREPQEDIYYMAYHRFATPVREHPEGRGCHRETCIDRVEFGTDGRMKPVQVQP
;
A
#
# COMPACT_ATOMS: atom_id res chain seq x y z
N MET A 1 13.39 0.73 30.93
CA MET A 1 11.90 0.75 30.92
C MET A 1 11.41 -0.70 30.80
N GLN A 2 10.20 -1.03 31.27
CA GLN A 2 9.58 -2.35 31.06
C GLN A 2 8.21 -2.20 30.38
N VAL A 3 7.96 -3.01 29.36
CA VAL A 3 6.66 -3.14 28.69
C VAL A 3 6.15 -4.56 28.86
N LYS A 4 4.93 -4.68 29.36
CA LYS A 4 4.19 -5.94 29.44
C LYS A 4 3.11 -5.93 28.38
N ILE A 5 3.10 -6.93 27.51
CA ILE A 5 2.18 -7.07 26.39
C ILE A 5 1.35 -8.32 26.64
N ASN A 6 0.04 -8.16 26.79
CA ASN A 6 -0.85 -9.29 26.94
C ASN A 6 -1.22 -9.87 25.58
N THR A 7 -0.57 -10.97 25.21
CA THR A 7 -0.69 -11.62 23.90
C THR A 7 -2.07 -12.20 23.62
N ARG A 8 -2.92 -12.34 24.64
CA ARG A 8 -4.26 -12.93 24.56
C ARG A 8 -5.37 -11.91 24.73
N ALA A 9 -5.04 -10.62 24.83
CA ALA A 9 -6.02 -9.57 25.08
C ALA A 9 -5.88 -8.43 24.08
N GLU A 10 -6.78 -8.40 23.11
CA GLU A 10 -6.90 -7.29 22.17
C GLU A 10 -7.47 -6.03 22.86
N LYS A 11 -6.94 -4.86 22.49
CA LYS A 11 -7.39 -3.53 22.91
C LYS A 11 -8.39 -2.95 21.90
N ALA A 12 -8.01 -2.93 20.63
CA ALA A 12 -8.82 -2.37 19.55
C ALA A 12 -8.43 -2.98 18.21
N ASP A 13 -9.41 -3.15 17.32
CA ASP A 13 -9.18 -3.59 15.94
C ASP A 13 -8.66 -2.44 15.09
N MET A 14 -7.60 -2.67 14.30
CA MET A 14 -6.97 -1.63 13.48
C MET A 14 -7.60 -1.50 12.09
N GLN A 15 -8.39 -2.48 11.63
CA GLN A 15 -9.07 -2.45 10.33
C GLN A 15 -8.13 -1.99 9.20
N ASP A 16 -8.47 -0.90 8.54
CA ASP A 16 -7.83 -0.37 7.35
C ASP A 16 -6.88 0.81 7.68
N LEU A 17 -6.35 0.91 8.90
CA LEU A 17 -5.75 2.15 9.46
C LEU A 17 -4.75 2.88 8.56
N PHE A 18 -3.82 2.20 7.89
CA PHE A 18 -2.80 2.87 7.07
C PHE A 18 -2.98 2.58 5.57
N GLY A 19 -3.03 3.64 4.79
CA GLY A 19 -3.14 3.60 3.34
C GLY A 19 -2.40 4.76 2.68
N ILE A 20 -2.66 4.96 1.39
CA ILE A 20 -2.01 5.99 0.58
C ILE A 20 -3.04 6.98 0.04
N PHE A 21 -2.57 8.19 -0.23
CA PHE A 21 -3.33 9.27 -0.84
C PHE A 21 -2.81 9.52 -2.26
N PHE A 22 -3.69 9.83 -3.20
CA PHE A 22 -3.32 10.28 -4.53
C PHE A 22 -4.15 11.48 -4.95
N GLU A 23 -3.46 12.57 -5.29
CA GLU A 23 -3.99 13.62 -6.16
C GLU A 23 -3.00 13.92 -7.29
N ASP A 24 -3.53 14.44 -8.41
CA ASP A 24 -2.71 14.96 -9.49
C ASP A 24 -2.17 16.35 -9.13
N LEU A 25 -1.17 16.36 -8.24
CA LEU A 25 -0.35 17.50 -7.83
C LEU A 25 1.09 17.20 -8.21
N ASN A 26 1.90 18.23 -8.50
CA ASN A 26 3.31 18.06 -8.86
C ASN A 26 3.54 17.11 -10.06
N HIS A 27 2.60 17.07 -11.02
CA HIS A 27 2.57 16.12 -12.14
C HIS A 27 2.55 14.64 -11.70
N ALA A 28 1.86 14.33 -10.61
CA ALA A 28 1.74 12.97 -10.10
C ALA A 28 1.00 12.01 -11.04
N ALA A 29 0.04 12.47 -11.85
CA ALA A 29 -0.60 11.66 -12.89
C ALA A 29 0.07 11.88 -14.26
N ASP A 30 -0.26 12.97 -14.95
CA ASP A 30 0.25 13.27 -16.29
C ASP A 30 1.72 13.71 -16.26
N GLY A 31 2.60 12.82 -16.75
CA GLY A 31 4.05 12.94 -16.61
C GLY A 31 4.64 12.18 -15.42
N GLY A 32 3.78 11.55 -14.61
CA GLY A 32 4.13 10.78 -13.42
C GLY A 32 3.68 9.33 -13.49
N LEU A 33 2.71 8.96 -12.63
CA LEU A 33 2.22 7.60 -12.50
C LEU A 33 1.51 7.10 -13.77
N TYR A 34 0.88 7.98 -14.55
CA TYR A 34 0.30 7.62 -15.84
C TYR A 34 1.39 7.52 -16.92
N ALA A 35 1.46 6.39 -17.63
CA ALA A 35 2.61 6.06 -18.46
C ALA A 35 2.66 6.74 -19.85
N GLU A 36 1.74 7.66 -20.15
CA GLU A 36 1.78 8.43 -21.40
C GLU A 36 3.03 9.31 -21.45
N LEU A 37 3.79 9.24 -22.56
CA LEU A 37 5.03 10.01 -22.71
C LEU A 37 4.82 11.31 -23.49
N ILE A 38 3.69 11.46 -24.19
CA ILE A 38 3.37 12.62 -25.02
C ILE A 38 2.56 13.65 -24.25
N ARG A 39 3.17 14.81 -24.04
CA ARG A 39 2.51 15.97 -23.44
C ARG A 39 1.69 16.69 -24.50
N ASN A 40 0.50 17.15 -24.15
CA ASN A 40 -0.45 17.78 -25.08
C ASN A 40 -0.73 16.91 -26.31
N ARG A 41 -1.02 15.62 -26.07
CA ARG A 41 -1.25 14.61 -27.11
C ARG A 41 -2.42 14.89 -28.06
N ALA A 42 -3.39 15.68 -27.61
CA ALA A 42 -4.62 16.00 -28.34
C ALA A 42 -4.72 17.49 -28.73
N PHE A 43 -3.63 18.27 -28.60
CA PHE A 43 -3.60 19.69 -28.98
C PHE A 43 -4.60 20.60 -28.23
N GLU A 44 -5.10 20.13 -27.09
CA GLU A 44 -6.14 20.80 -26.30
C GLU A 44 -5.60 21.86 -25.34
N PHE A 45 -4.28 21.97 -25.14
CA PHE A 45 -3.71 22.90 -24.16
C PHE A 45 -4.09 24.35 -24.48
N CYS A 46 -4.47 25.12 -23.46
CA CYS A 46 -4.92 26.50 -23.63
C CYS A 46 -4.62 27.38 -22.42
N SER A 47 -4.85 28.68 -22.57
CA SER A 47 -4.56 29.69 -21.55
C SER A 47 -5.36 29.53 -20.25
N VAL A 48 -6.45 28.76 -20.26
CA VAL A 48 -7.22 28.42 -19.06
C VAL A 48 -6.43 27.45 -18.18
N ASP A 49 -5.71 26.51 -18.78
CA ASP A 49 -4.88 25.54 -18.04
C ASP A 49 -3.68 26.24 -17.39
N ASN A 50 -3.02 27.10 -18.17
CA ASN A 50 -1.87 27.90 -17.76
C ASN A 50 -1.73 29.09 -18.74
N PRO A 51 -1.46 30.33 -18.28
CA PRO A 51 -1.37 31.50 -19.16
C PRO A 51 -0.42 31.36 -20.36
N ASP A 52 0.62 30.55 -20.24
CA ASP A 52 1.63 30.33 -21.28
C ASP A 52 1.27 29.17 -22.23
N TYR A 53 0.17 28.46 -21.99
CA TYR A 53 -0.24 27.31 -22.80
C TYR A 53 -1.07 27.71 -24.03
N HIS A 54 -0.86 26.97 -25.10
CA HIS A 54 -1.54 27.07 -26.38
C HIS A 54 -1.59 25.68 -27.04
N GLY A 55 -2.36 25.51 -28.11
CA GLY A 55 -2.58 24.18 -28.71
C GLY A 55 -1.32 23.47 -29.24
N LEU A 56 -0.21 24.21 -29.43
CA LEU A 56 1.11 23.67 -29.80
C LEU A 56 2.10 23.59 -28.63
N THR A 57 1.68 23.82 -27.39
CA THR A 57 2.54 23.61 -26.22
C THR A 57 3.07 22.19 -26.23
N ALA A 58 4.36 22.02 -25.93
CA ALA A 58 5.13 20.79 -26.05
C ALA A 58 5.50 20.32 -27.48
N TRP A 59 5.01 21.00 -28.52
CA TRP A 59 5.28 20.67 -29.93
C TRP A 59 6.15 21.72 -30.61
N GLU A 60 7.19 21.27 -31.31
CA GLU A 60 8.12 22.10 -32.06
C GLU A 60 8.09 21.75 -33.55
N LYS A 61 8.28 22.78 -34.38
CA LYS A 61 8.32 22.65 -35.84
C LYS A 61 9.65 22.07 -36.30
N ILE A 62 9.60 21.07 -37.18
CA ILE A 62 10.74 20.57 -37.94
C ILE A 62 10.65 21.09 -39.37
N GLU A 63 11.68 21.79 -39.84
CA GLU A 63 11.73 22.37 -41.19
C GLU A 63 13.15 22.25 -41.77
N LYS A 64 13.51 21.06 -42.28
CA LYS A 64 14.81 20.80 -42.89
C LYS A 64 14.68 20.57 -44.40
N GLY A 65 15.22 21.51 -45.18
CA GLY A 65 15.31 21.38 -46.64
C GLY A 65 14.00 21.61 -47.40
N GLY A 66 12.98 22.21 -46.77
CA GLY A 66 11.74 22.67 -47.38
C GLY A 66 10.99 23.58 -46.41
N LYS A 67 9.65 23.70 -46.51
CA LYS A 67 8.88 24.71 -45.74
C LYS A 67 7.55 24.16 -45.22
N THR A 68 7.22 24.44 -43.95
CA THR A 68 5.90 24.10 -43.38
C THR A 68 5.31 25.19 -42.47
N GLU A 69 3.98 25.25 -42.48
CA GLU A 69 3.19 26.05 -41.55
C GLU A 69 2.34 25.11 -40.67
N LEU A 70 2.32 25.40 -39.37
CA LEU A 70 1.60 24.62 -38.36
C LEU A 70 0.53 25.49 -37.73
N HIS A 71 -0.67 24.95 -37.57
CA HIS A 71 -1.71 25.55 -36.73
C HIS A 71 -2.60 24.46 -36.15
N VAL A 72 -3.34 24.81 -35.11
CA VAL A 72 -4.34 23.93 -34.52
C VAL A 72 -5.71 24.38 -35.00
N GLU A 73 -6.50 23.43 -35.50
CA GLU A 73 -7.87 23.63 -35.96
C GLU A 73 -8.82 22.80 -35.09
N LYS A 74 -10.11 23.14 -35.10
CA LYS A 74 -11.16 22.40 -34.38
C LYS A 74 -12.39 22.12 -35.25
N GLU A 75 -12.56 22.85 -36.34
CA GLU A 75 -13.65 22.58 -37.26
C GLU A 75 -13.50 21.17 -37.84
N HIS A 76 -14.55 20.36 -37.74
CA HIS A 76 -14.54 18.95 -38.17
C HIS A 76 -13.57 18.03 -37.40
N GLY A 77 -13.25 18.38 -36.14
CA GLY A 77 -12.50 17.53 -35.22
C GLY A 77 -13.09 16.13 -35.07
N LEU A 78 -12.23 15.15 -34.80
CA LEU A 78 -12.61 13.73 -34.75
C LEU A 78 -13.35 13.38 -33.45
N PHE A 79 -12.96 14.00 -32.34
CA PHE A 79 -13.48 13.71 -31.02
C PHE A 79 -14.29 14.90 -30.49
N PRO A 80 -15.59 14.75 -30.19
CA PRO A 80 -16.41 15.86 -29.73
C PRO A 80 -15.92 16.53 -28.45
N GLU A 81 -15.37 15.76 -27.51
CA GLU A 81 -14.89 16.27 -26.22
C GLU A 81 -13.46 16.82 -26.28
N ASN A 82 -12.70 16.47 -27.32
CA ASN A 82 -11.36 16.99 -27.61
C ASN A 82 -11.27 17.32 -29.11
N PRO A 83 -11.91 18.41 -29.57
CA PRO A 83 -12.10 18.67 -30.99
C PRO A 83 -10.86 19.20 -31.71
N HIS A 84 -9.80 19.58 -31.00
CA HIS A 84 -8.62 20.19 -31.61
C HIS A 84 -7.71 19.15 -32.27
N TYR A 85 -7.14 19.52 -33.40
CA TYR A 85 -6.15 18.70 -34.12
C TYR A 85 -5.11 19.59 -34.79
N LEU A 86 -3.92 19.03 -35.02
CA LEU A 86 -2.83 19.70 -35.71
C LEU A 86 -3.04 19.64 -37.22
N VAL A 87 -2.90 20.80 -37.87
CA VAL A 87 -2.79 20.94 -39.33
C VAL A 87 -1.33 21.24 -39.68
N MET A 88 -0.73 20.39 -40.50
CA MET A 88 0.60 20.55 -41.08
C MET A 88 0.49 20.88 -42.56
N GLU A 89 0.70 22.15 -42.91
CA GLU A 89 0.75 22.60 -44.30
C GLU A 89 2.18 22.48 -44.82
N ILE A 90 2.43 21.50 -45.68
CA ILE A 90 3.73 21.25 -46.31
C ILE A 90 3.81 22.04 -47.63
N LEU A 91 4.32 23.26 -47.55
CA LEU A 91 4.37 24.22 -48.66
C LEU A 91 5.44 23.86 -49.70
N GLU A 92 6.56 23.32 -49.24
CA GLU A 92 7.67 22.86 -50.08
C GLU A 92 8.19 21.55 -49.50
N GLU A 93 8.24 20.50 -50.32
CA GLU A 93 8.81 19.21 -49.93
C GLU A 93 10.26 19.39 -49.48
N GLY A 94 10.67 18.65 -48.44
CA GLY A 94 12.03 18.69 -47.94
C GLY A 94 12.50 17.37 -47.36
N GLU A 95 13.71 17.39 -46.81
CA GLU A 95 14.35 16.19 -46.26
C GLU A 95 13.60 15.66 -45.03
N ASP A 96 13.19 16.58 -44.15
CA ASP A 96 12.55 16.28 -42.86
C ASP A 96 11.66 17.46 -42.44
N ILE A 97 10.34 17.30 -42.57
CA ILE A 97 9.35 18.37 -42.35
C ILE A 97 8.18 17.85 -41.53
N GLY A 98 7.84 18.51 -40.43
CA GLY A 98 6.67 18.16 -39.61
C GLY A 98 6.81 18.69 -38.19
N VAL A 99 6.59 17.83 -37.20
CA VAL A 99 6.60 18.21 -35.79
C VAL A 99 7.36 17.23 -34.92
N CYS A 100 7.89 17.72 -33.80
CA CYS A 100 8.36 16.89 -32.69
C CYS A 100 7.72 17.29 -31.36
N ASN A 101 7.49 16.30 -30.50
CA ASN A 101 7.08 16.49 -29.12
C ASN A 101 8.28 16.24 -28.18
N HIS A 102 8.44 17.09 -27.17
CA HIS A 102 9.50 16.94 -26.17
C HIS A 102 9.06 16.23 -24.89
N GLY A 103 7.83 15.74 -24.78
CA GLY A 103 7.34 15.03 -23.61
C GLY A 103 7.26 15.91 -22.36
N PHE A 104 7.49 15.29 -21.21
CA PHE A 104 7.48 15.95 -19.90
C PHE A 104 8.91 16.29 -19.45
N GLY A 105 9.08 17.39 -18.72
CA GLY A 105 10.37 17.88 -18.23
C GLY A 105 11.39 18.08 -19.37
N PRO A 106 12.61 17.50 -19.28
CA PRO A 106 13.67 17.69 -20.25
C PRO A 106 13.51 16.85 -21.53
N GLY A 107 12.61 15.86 -21.54
CA GLY A 107 12.46 14.95 -22.66
C GLY A 107 11.73 13.65 -22.35
N ILE A 108 11.62 12.79 -23.36
CA ILE A 108 11.14 11.42 -23.19
C ILE A 108 12.30 10.52 -22.75
N PHE A 109 12.10 9.69 -21.73
CA PHE A 109 13.07 8.67 -21.37
C PHE A 109 12.93 7.43 -22.28
N TYR A 110 13.96 7.16 -23.06
CA TYR A 110 14.13 5.92 -23.80
C TYR A 110 15.08 5.00 -23.03
N GLU A 111 14.63 3.78 -22.75
CA GLU A 111 15.40 2.71 -22.13
C GLU A 111 15.86 1.74 -23.23
N LYS A 112 17.16 1.47 -23.31
CA LYS A 112 17.73 0.62 -24.33
C LYS A 112 17.08 -0.77 -24.33
N GLY A 113 16.57 -1.16 -25.49
CA GLY A 113 15.93 -2.45 -25.72
C GLY A 113 14.45 -2.51 -25.32
N ALA A 114 13.94 -1.49 -24.61
CA ALA A 114 12.52 -1.38 -24.29
C ALA A 114 11.70 -1.08 -25.55
N HIS A 115 10.44 -1.51 -25.52
CA HIS A 115 9.49 -1.32 -26.61
C HIS A 115 8.46 -0.25 -26.25
N TYR A 116 8.06 0.53 -27.25
CA TYR A 116 7.12 1.63 -27.11
C TYR A 116 6.06 1.54 -28.20
N ASP A 117 4.79 1.55 -27.79
CA ASP A 117 3.64 1.59 -28.69
C ASP A 117 3.29 3.04 -29.01
N PHE A 118 3.50 3.39 -30.28
CA PHE A 118 3.04 4.64 -30.87
C PHE A 118 1.63 4.47 -31.43
N SER A 119 0.79 5.48 -31.26
CA SER A 119 -0.41 5.63 -32.06
C SER A 119 -0.74 7.08 -32.38
N CYS A 120 -1.44 7.31 -33.48
CA CYS A 120 -2.06 8.59 -33.78
C CYS A 120 -3.31 8.38 -34.65
N TYR A 121 -4.15 9.40 -34.73
CA TYR A 121 -5.10 9.55 -35.82
C TYR A 121 -4.52 10.51 -36.85
N ALA A 122 -4.62 10.18 -38.13
CA ALA A 122 -4.13 11.05 -39.18
C ALA A 122 -4.98 10.95 -40.45
N ARG A 123 -4.95 12.02 -41.26
CA ARG A 123 -5.43 11.99 -42.65
C ARG A 123 -4.66 12.97 -43.52
N LYS A 124 -4.68 12.70 -44.83
CA LYS A 124 -4.22 13.63 -45.86
C LYS A 124 -5.42 14.39 -46.40
N GLU A 125 -5.54 15.67 -46.07
CA GLU A 125 -6.67 16.49 -46.57
C GLU A 125 -6.48 16.85 -48.05
N ARG A 126 -5.24 17.15 -48.50
CA ARG A 126 -4.92 17.39 -49.92
C ARG A 126 -3.44 17.17 -50.23
N GLY A 127 -3.12 17.06 -51.53
CA GLY A 127 -1.76 16.96 -52.04
C GLY A 127 -1.23 15.52 -52.14
N ASP A 128 0.09 15.39 -52.26
CA ASP A 128 0.81 14.13 -52.42
C ASP A 128 1.54 13.67 -51.14
N CYS A 129 1.16 14.23 -49.98
CA CYS A 129 1.67 13.86 -48.66
C CYS A 129 0.99 12.63 -48.03
N ASP A 130 1.03 11.49 -48.71
CA ASP A 130 0.39 10.25 -48.27
C ASP A 130 1.27 9.37 -47.35
N LYS A 131 2.42 9.89 -46.88
CA LYS A 131 3.31 9.15 -45.99
C LYS A 131 3.80 9.99 -44.82
N LEU A 132 3.64 9.45 -43.61
CA LEU A 132 4.26 9.99 -42.40
C LEU A 132 5.40 9.08 -41.93
N VAL A 133 6.52 9.69 -41.58
CA VAL A 133 7.67 9.05 -40.94
C VAL A 133 7.61 9.38 -39.46
N VAL A 134 7.41 8.36 -38.65
CA VAL A 134 7.43 8.46 -37.19
C VAL A 134 8.80 8.02 -36.71
N SER A 135 9.43 8.81 -35.82
CA SER A 135 10.80 8.56 -35.39
C SER A 135 11.03 8.87 -33.91
N LEU A 136 11.81 8.00 -33.26
CA LEU A 136 12.40 8.28 -31.95
C LEU A 136 13.75 8.97 -32.19
N ARG A 137 13.96 10.10 -31.53
CA ARG A 137 15.14 10.96 -31.74
C ARG A 137 15.80 11.34 -30.43
N SER A 138 17.05 11.75 -30.53
CA SER A 138 17.75 12.43 -29.44
C SER A 138 17.17 13.83 -29.18
N GLY A 139 17.54 14.43 -28.05
CA GLY A 139 17.23 15.83 -27.75
C GLY A 139 17.80 16.85 -28.74
N THR A 140 18.82 16.47 -29.52
CA THR A 140 19.41 17.29 -30.58
C THR A 140 18.85 17.01 -31.98
N GLY A 141 17.91 16.06 -32.09
CA GLY A 141 17.25 15.70 -33.35
C GLY A 141 17.92 14.57 -34.14
N GLU A 142 18.92 13.88 -33.58
CA GLU A 142 19.48 12.68 -34.19
C GLU A 142 18.44 11.56 -34.22
N ILE A 143 18.21 10.93 -35.38
CA ILE A 143 17.22 9.86 -35.51
C ILE A 143 17.82 8.55 -35.02
N TYR A 144 17.24 7.97 -33.98
CA TYR A 144 17.62 6.66 -33.47
C TYR A 144 16.97 5.52 -34.25
N THR A 145 15.67 5.65 -34.50
CA THR A 145 14.89 4.69 -35.30
C THR A 145 13.68 5.40 -35.91
N SER A 146 13.21 4.89 -37.05
CA SER A 146 12.03 5.43 -37.73
C SER A 146 11.25 4.34 -38.47
N GLN A 147 9.95 4.58 -38.62
CA GLN A 147 9.02 3.75 -39.38
C GLN A 147 8.08 4.65 -40.17
N THR A 148 7.48 4.13 -41.24
CA THR A 148 6.60 4.88 -42.13
C THR A 148 5.18 4.32 -42.07
N ILE A 149 4.20 5.23 -42.04
CA ILE A 149 2.78 4.93 -42.20
C ILE A 149 2.28 5.56 -43.49
N ASP A 150 1.53 4.79 -44.28
CA ASP A 150 0.83 5.28 -45.46
C ASP A 150 -0.56 5.76 -45.02
N ILE A 151 -0.87 7.05 -45.22
CA ILE A 151 -2.10 7.68 -44.76
C ILE A 151 -3.11 7.93 -45.89
N THR A 152 -4.40 7.88 -45.55
CA THR A 152 -5.50 8.08 -46.51
C THR A 152 -6.17 9.45 -46.36
N GLU A 153 -7.15 9.76 -47.22
CA GLU A 153 -7.97 10.97 -47.12
C GLU A 153 -8.98 10.94 -45.94
N LYS A 154 -9.13 9.78 -45.29
CA LYS A 154 -10.02 9.60 -44.14
C LYS A 154 -9.20 9.57 -42.85
N TRP A 155 -9.81 10.09 -41.78
CA TRP A 155 -9.31 9.88 -40.43
C TRP A 155 -9.25 8.39 -40.13
N GLU A 156 -8.06 7.89 -39.89
CA GLU A 156 -7.80 6.51 -39.47
C GLU A 156 -6.80 6.49 -38.33
N LYS A 157 -6.87 5.45 -37.49
CA LYS A 157 -5.91 5.21 -36.41
C LYS A 157 -4.73 4.41 -36.96
N TYR A 158 -3.52 4.91 -36.76
CA TYR A 158 -2.27 4.23 -37.11
C TYR A 158 -1.53 3.83 -35.84
N GLN A 159 -0.89 2.67 -35.87
CA GLN A 159 -0.15 2.12 -34.74
C GLN A 159 1.17 1.54 -35.20
N LEU A 160 2.22 1.76 -34.40
CA LEU A 160 3.57 1.25 -34.61
C LEU A 160 4.14 0.82 -33.27
N THR A 161 5.04 -0.15 -33.26
CA THR A 161 5.85 -0.47 -32.08
C THR A 161 7.31 -0.22 -32.40
N PHE A 162 7.98 0.56 -31.56
CA PHE A 162 9.41 0.86 -31.66
C PHE A 162 10.19 0.09 -30.60
N GLN A 163 11.42 -0.29 -30.91
CA GLN A 163 12.41 -0.68 -29.92
C GLN A 163 13.45 0.44 -29.81
N ALA A 164 13.70 0.94 -28.60
CA ALA A 164 14.72 1.97 -28.39
C ALA A 164 16.14 1.36 -28.50
N PRO A 165 17.04 1.90 -29.33
CA PRO A 165 18.37 1.32 -29.54
C PRO A 165 19.40 1.72 -28.47
N CYS A 166 19.11 2.77 -27.68
CA CYS A 166 19.98 3.33 -26.66
C CYS A 166 19.18 3.97 -25.52
N ASP A 167 19.87 4.23 -24.41
CA ASP A 167 19.32 5.04 -23.33
C ASP A 167 19.40 6.52 -23.70
N ASP A 168 18.32 7.27 -23.52
CA ASP A 168 18.31 8.73 -23.64
C ASP A 168 17.29 9.32 -22.67
N ARG A 169 17.70 10.31 -21.85
CA ARG A 169 16.82 11.02 -20.91
C ARG A 169 16.18 12.27 -21.52
N GLN A 170 16.62 12.66 -22.72
CA GLN A 170 16.17 13.84 -23.44
C GLN A 170 15.60 13.47 -24.81
N GLY A 171 15.02 12.28 -24.94
CA GLY A 171 14.44 11.82 -26.19
C GLY A 171 13.32 12.71 -26.71
N ARG A 172 13.04 12.61 -28.00
CA ARG A 172 11.93 13.29 -28.71
C ARG A 172 11.17 12.30 -29.57
N LEU A 173 9.86 12.49 -29.70
CA LEU A 173 9.06 11.81 -30.73
C LEU A 173 8.84 12.79 -31.87
N ALA A 174 9.08 12.38 -33.11
CA ALA A 174 8.81 13.22 -34.29
C ALA A 174 7.92 12.51 -35.30
N VAL A 175 7.02 13.27 -35.91
CA VAL A 175 6.14 12.86 -37.01
C VAL A 175 6.38 13.82 -38.18
N THR A 176 6.96 13.33 -39.27
CA THR A 176 7.29 14.13 -40.45
C THR A 176 6.65 13.58 -41.72
N ALA A 177 6.29 14.45 -42.66
CA ALA A 177 5.62 14.07 -43.90
C ALA A 177 6.60 13.96 -45.07
N LYS A 178 6.25 13.14 -46.08
CA LYS A 178 6.89 13.14 -47.41
C LYS A 178 5.95 13.76 -48.43
N GLY A 179 6.47 14.41 -49.47
CA GLY A 179 5.65 15.15 -50.45
C GLY A 179 5.19 16.52 -49.94
N SER A 180 4.18 17.08 -50.59
CA SER A 180 3.61 18.41 -50.36
C SER A 180 2.08 18.35 -50.17
N GLY A 181 1.49 19.32 -49.48
CA GLY A 181 0.05 19.36 -49.22
C GLY A 181 -0.31 19.52 -47.74
N CYS A 182 -1.46 19.00 -47.33
CA CYS A 182 -2.00 19.17 -45.99
C CYS A 182 -2.18 17.81 -45.30
N VAL A 183 -1.50 17.65 -44.16
CA VAL A 183 -1.68 16.51 -43.25
C VAL A 183 -2.34 17.03 -41.99
N GLU A 184 -3.35 16.29 -41.52
CA GLU A 184 -3.98 16.52 -40.23
C GLU A 184 -3.64 15.37 -39.30
N LEU A 185 -3.32 15.70 -38.05
CA LEU A 185 -2.83 14.78 -37.02
C LEU A 185 -3.55 15.04 -35.70
N ASP A 186 -4.01 13.99 -35.04
CA ASP A 186 -4.74 14.08 -33.77
C ASP A 186 -4.36 12.91 -32.85
N PHE A 187 -4.53 13.11 -31.55
CA PHE A 187 -4.38 12.16 -30.46
C PHE A 187 -3.11 11.28 -30.57
N VAL A 188 -1.95 11.94 -30.58
CA VAL A 188 -0.63 11.31 -30.71
C VAL A 188 -0.17 10.76 -29.38
N SER A 189 0.06 9.45 -29.29
CA SER A 189 0.39 8.77 -28.05
C SER A 189 1.64 7.92 -28.21
N LEU A 190 2.46 7.86 -27.16
CA LEU A 190 3.61 6.96 -27.06
C LEU A 190 3.63 6.36 -25.66
N PHE A 191 3.37 5.07 -25.57
CA PHE A 191 3.37 4.33 -24.30
C PHE A 191 4.48 3.30 -24.25
N PRO A 192 5.14 3.10 -23.09
CA PRO A 192 5.92 1.88 -22.86
C PRO A 192 5.03 0.65 -23.01
N VAL A 193 5.51 -0.38 -23.71
CA VAL A 193 4.80 -1.68 -23.81
C VAL A 193 4.72 -2.36 -22.44
N HIS A 194 5.73 -2.18 -21.61
CA HIS A 194 5.85 -2.78 -20.29
C HIS A 194 5.37 -1.84 -19.19
N THR A 195 4.05 -1.64 -19.10
CA THR A 195 3.40 -0.95 -17.98
C THR A 195 3.28 -1.85 -16.74
N TYR A 196 2.99 -1.25 -15.59
CA TYR A 196 2.66 -1.99 -14.36
C TYR A 196 1.51 -2.98 -14.61
N LYS A 197 1.71 -4.24 -14.20
CA LYS A 197 0.80 -5.38 -14.44
C LYS A 197 0.36 -5.55 -15.91
N SER A 198 1.14 -5.02 -16.87
CA SER A 198 0.85 -5.05 -18.32
C SER A 198 -0.53 -4.49 -18.70
N ARG A 199 -1.06 -3.54 -17.90
CA ARG A 199 -2.34 -2.88 -18.18
C ARG A 199 -2.21 -1.96 -19.40
N LYS A 200 -3.14 -2.04 -20.35
CA LYS A 200 -3.27 -1.04 -21.42
C LYS A 200 -3.72 0.29 -20.80
N ASN A 201 -3.27 1.42 -21.35
CA ASN A 201 -3.50 2.74 -20.73
C ASN A 201 -3.01 2.75 -19.26
N GLY A 202 -1.95 2.00 -18.99
CA GLY A 202 -1.55 1.63 -17.64
C GLY A 202 -0.57 2.61 -17.01
N LEU A 203 0.01 2.15 -15.90
CA LEU A 203 0.82 2.97 -15.03
C LEU A 203 2.32 2.74 -15.27
N ARG A 204 3.09 3.77 -14.94
CA ARG A 204 4.56 3.74 -14.94
C ARG A 204 5.04 2.75 -13.88
N ARG A 205 5.86 1.79 -14.31
CA ARG A 205 6.16 0.57 -13.54
C ARG A 205 6.89 0.84 -12.23
N ASP A 206 7.95 1.63 -12.26
CA ASP A 206 8.80 1.94 -11.10
C ASP A 206 8.01 2.66 -9.99
N LEU A 207 7.18 3.65 -10.34
CA LEU A 207 6.33 4.35 -9.36
C LEU A 207 5.26 3.43 -8.77
N ALA A 208 4.57 2.65 -9.60
CA ALA A 208 3.54 1.73 -9.10
C ALA A 208 4.13 0.59 -8.24
N GLN A 209 5.34 0.12 -8.54
CA GLN A 209 6.05 -0.86 -7.72
C GLN A 209 6.38 -0.32 -6.33
N LEU A 210 6.79 0.95 -6.22
CA LEU A 210 6.99 1.56 -4.90
C LEU A 210 5.71 1.58 -4.07
N LEU A 211 4.54 1.75 -4.70
CA LEU A 211 3.24 1.66 -3.99
C LEU A 211 2.89 0.22 -3.61
N GLU A 212 3.13 -0.75 -4.51
CA GLU A 212 2.91 -2.19 -4.25
C GLU A 212 3.72 -2.65 -3.03
N GLU A 213 4.98 -2.24 -2.93
CA GLU A 213 5.87 -2.60 -1.83
C GLU A 213 5.46 -2.05 -0.45
N MET A 214 4.56 -1.06 -0.40
CA MET A 214 4.01 -0.53 0.85
C MET A 214 2.90 -1.41 1.43
N HIS A 215 2.24 -2.24 0.60
CA HIS A 215 1.02 -2.97 0.96
C HIS A 215 -0.05 -2.11 1.66
N PRO A 216 -0.51 -1.01 1.04
CA PRO A 216 -1.49 -0.12 1.66
C PRO A 216 -2.85 -0.81 1.83
N ARG A 217 -3.55 -0.55 2.95
CA ARG A 217 -4.90 -1.08 3.16
C ARG A 217 -5.97 -0.37 2.34
N PHE A 218 -5.72 0.88 1.96
CA PHE A 218 -6.62 1.67 1.13
C PHE A 218 -5.88 2.70 0.27
N LEU A 219 -6.56 3.21 -0.75
CA LEU A 219 -6.13 4.34 -1.58
C LEU A 219 -7.24 5.42 -1.61
N ARG A 220 -6.92 6.62 -1.12
CA ARG A 220 -7.76 7.84 -1.23
C ARG A 220 -7.49 8.53 -2.58
N PHE A 221 -8.52 8.75 -3.39
CA PHE A 221 -8.39 9.35 -4.73
C PHE A 221 -9.70 10.05 -5.17
N PRO A 222 -9.72 10.89 -6.22
CA PRO A 222 -8.58 11.51 -6.89
C PRO A 222 -8.01 12.67 -6.06
N GLY A 223 -8.54 12.87 -4.84
CA GLY A 223 -7.86 13.48 -3.70
C GLY A 223 -7.58 14.98 -3.77
N GLY A 224 -7.56 15.61 -2.59
CA GLY A 224 -7.10 16.97 -2.34
C GLY A 224 -7.93 18.06 -3.01
N CYS A 225 -7.29 19.22 -3.19
CA CYS A 225 -7.88 20.39 -3.84
C CYS A 225 -8.36 20.13 -5.27
N LEU A 226 -7.95 19.02 -5.88
CA LEU A 226 -8.36 18.64 -7.21
C LEU A 226 -9.89 18.50 -7.35
N VAL A 227 -10.59 18.02 -6.31
CA VAL A 227 -12.02 17.73 -6.44
C VAL A 227 -12.93 18.95 -6.38
N HIS A 228 -12.49 20.07 -5.78
CA HIS A 228 -13.38 21.18 -5.40
C HIS A 228 -12.97 22.58 -5.88
N GLY A 229 -11.88 22.73 -6.65
CA GLY A 229 -11.55 24.00 -7.32
C GLY A 229 -12.00 24.05 -8.78
N GLY A 230 -12.75 25.09 -9.17
CA GLY A 230 -13.22 25.30 -10.55
C GLY A 230 -14.73 25.52 -10.70
N SER A 231 -15.20 25.60 -11.95
CA SER A 231 -16.62 25.75 -12.30
C SER A 231 -17.46 24.55 -11.86
N LEU A 232 -18.69 24.80 -11.42
CA LEU A 232 -19.65 23.75 -11.08
C LEU A 232 -20.22 23.02 -12.30
N HIS A 233 -19.98 23.51 -13.51
CA HIS A 233 -20.53 22.92 -14.73
C HIS A 233 -19.57 21.91 -15.34
N ALA A 234 -20.05 20.67 -15.50
CA ALA A 234 -19.23 19.52 -15.91
C ALA A 234 -18.57 19.61 -17.29
N GLY A 235 -19.04 20.51 -18.16
CA GLY A 235 -18.50 20.71 -19.51
C GLY A 235 -17.54 21.88 -19.64
N ASP A 236 -17.32 22.64 -18.56
CA ASP A 236 -16.39 23.77 -18.59
C ASP A 236 -14.95 23.27 -18.55
N ARG A 237 -14.04 24.02 -19.19
CA ARG A 237 -12.62 23.65 -19.24
C ARG A 237 -11.96 23.67 -17.86
N ASP A 238 -12.49 24.47 -16.96
CA ASP A 238 -12.05 24.60 -15.57
C ASP A 238 -13.06 24.02 -14.59
N SER A 239 -13.80 22.97 -14.98
CA SER A 239 -14.78 22.32 -14.11
C SER A 239 -14.14 21.65 -12.88
N LEU A 240 -14.91 21.51 -11.79
CA LEU A 240 -14.62 20.58 -10.70
C LEU A 240 -14.36 19.16 -11.23
N TYR A 241 -13.57 18.34 -10.53
CA TYR A 241 -13.25 16.99 -11.00
C TYR A 241 -14.50 16.08 -11.08
N ARG A 242 -15.03 15.87 -12.29
CA ARG A 242 -16.22 15.02 -12.54
C ARG A 242 -15.80 13.60 -12.89
N TRP A 243 -16.05 12.63 -12.01
CA TRP A 243 -15.63 11.24 -12.24
C TRP A 243 -16.16 10.63 -13.56
N LYS A 244 -17.36 11.03 -13.99
CA LYS A 244 -17.97 10.59 -15.27
C LYS A 244 -17.19 11.03 -16.49
N ASN A 245 -16.44 12.13 -16.42
CA ASN A 245 -15.57 12.62 -17.49
C ASN A 245 -14.27 11.80 -17.59
N THR A 246 -14.03 10.89 -16.66
CA THR A 246 -12.77 10.13 -16.56
C THR A 246 -12.90 8.66 -16.99
N ILE A 247 -14.05 8.26 -17.52
CA ILE A 247 -14.32 6.89 -17.94
C ILE A 247 -14.64 6.81 -19.43
N GLY A 248 -14.60 5.60 -20.00
CA GLY A 248 -14.77 5.39 -21.43
C GLY A 248 -13.47 5.63 -22.23
N PRO A 249 -13.57 5.71 -23.57
CA PRO A 249 -12.43 5.89 -24.46
C PRO A 249 -11.66 7.19 -24.16
N VAL A 250 -10.34 7.09 -23.99
CA VAL A 250 -9.47 8.20 -23.58
C VAL A 250 -9.47 9.38 -24.56
N GLU A 251 -9.71 9.12 -25.84
CA GLU A 251 -9.86 10.15 -26.87
C GLU A 251 -11.05 11.08 -26.66
N ASN A 252 -12.08 10.64 -25.94
CA ASN A 252 -13.29 11.39 -25.64
C ASN A 252 -13.44 11.73 -24.15
N ARG A 253 -12.34 11.67 -23.38
CA ARG A 253 -12.33 12.22 -22.01
C ARG A 253 -11.93 13.70 -22.12
N PRO A 254 -12.77 14.66 -21.71
CA PRO A 254 -12.49 16.08 -21.94
C PRO A 254 -11.24 16.49 -21.16
N ALA A 255 -10.29 17.12 -21.85
CA ALA A 255 -9.16 17.74 -21.19
C ALA A 255 -9.64 18.89 -20.30
N CYS A 256 -9.04 19.00 -19.11
CA CYS A 256 -9.48 19.93 -18.06
C CYS A 256 -8.28 20.65 -17.43
N ARG A 257 -8.50 21.85 -16.90
CA ARG A 257 -7.52 22.55 -16.08
C ARG A 257 -7.27 21.77 -14.79
N ASN A 258 -6.00 21.58 -14.46
CA ASN A 258 -5.57 21.17 -13.13
C ASN A 258 -5.50 22.39 -12.20
N ASN A 259 -5.96 22.29 -10.96
CA ASN A 259 -5.89 23.38 -9.97
C ASN A 259 -4.48 23.84 -9.63
N TRP A 260 -3.46 23.06 -9.99
CA TRP A 260 -2.05 23.35 -9.77
C TRP A 260 -1.34 23.99 -10.99
N GLY A 261 -2.11 24.53 -11.95
CA GLY A 261 -1.60 25.39 -13.03
C GLY A 261 -1.03 24.64 -14.24
N TYR A 262 -1.57 23.45 -14.53
CA TYR A 262 -1.28 22.67 -15.73
C TYR A 262 -2.56 22.01 -16.27
N ASN A 263 -2.44 21.16 -17.29
CA ASN A 263 -3.57 20.48 -17.93
C ASN A 263 -3.66 19.01 -17.51
N GLN A 264 -4.89 18.49 -17.38
CA GLN A 264 -5.18 17.08 -17.15
C GLN A 264 -5.79 16.45 -18.40
N THR A 265 -5.24 15.30 -18.80
CA THR A 265 -5.73 14.52 -19.93
C THR A 265 -6.90 13.61 -19.56
N MET A 266 -7.15 13.42 -18.26
CA MET A 266 -8.07 12.42 -17.71
C MET A 266 -7.75 10.98 -18.17
N GLY A 267 -6.51 10.73 -18.61
CA GLY A 267 -6.02 9.41 -19.00
C GLY A 267 -5.93 8.44 -17.82
N LEU A 268 -5.54 8.94 -16.66
CA LEU A 268 -5.67 8.27 -15.36
C LEU A 268 -6.96 8.74 -14.68
N GLY A 269 -8.02 7.95 -14.83
CA GLY A 269 -9.35 8.24 -14.31
C GLY A 269 -9.81 7.27 -13.22
N TYR A 270 -11.07 7.39 -12.82
CA TYR A 270 -11.66 6.57 -11.77
C TYR A 270 -11.56 5.06 -12.06
N TYR A 271 -11.78 4.63 -13.30
CA TYR A 271 -11.64 3.23 -13.66
C TYR A 271 -10.21 2.73 -13.45
N GLU A 272 -9.22 3.52 -13.86
CA GLU A 272 -7.80 3.19 -13.67
C GLU A 272 -7.39 3.22 -12.18
N TYR A 273 -7.94 4.13 -11.36
CA TYR A 273 -7.73 4.11 -9.90
C TYR A 273 -8.32 2.88 -9.23
N PHE A 274 -9.52 2.44 -9.63
CA PHE A 274 -10.10 1.18 -9.12
C PHE A 274 -9.25 -0.04 -9.51
N LEU A 275 -8.74 -0.08 -10.74
CA LEU A 275 -7.81 -1.13 -11.16
C LEU A 275 -6.51 -1.09 -10.36
N LEU A 276 -5.98 0.10 -10.06
CA LEU A 276 -4.82 0.26 -9.19
C LEU A 276 -5.10 -0.28 -7.78
N CYS A 277 -6.27 0.02 -7.20
CA CYS A 277 -6.68 -0.53 -5.91
C CYS A 277 -6.66 -2.07 -5.92
N GLU A 278 -7.24 -2.69 -6.95
CA GLU A 278 -7.22 -4.16 -7.13
C GLU A 278 -5.79 -4.70 -7.27
N ASP A 279 -4.96 -4.06 -8.10
CA ASP A 279 -3.58 -4.48 -8.35
C ASP A 279 -2.67 -4.32 -7.11
N LEU A 280 -3.02 -3.44 -6.17
CA LEU A 280 -2.33 -3.23 -4.88
C LEU A 280 -2.92 -4.07 -3.73
N GLY A 281 -4.11 -4.66 -3.91
CA GLY A 281 -4.87 -5.26 -2.80
C GLY A 281 -5.42 -4.23 -1.80
N ALA A 282 -5.58 -2.98 -2.22
CA ALA A 282 -6.04 -1.87 -1.40
C ALA A 282 -7.55 -1.61 -1.61
N LYS A 283 -8.24 -1.15 -0.56
CA LYS A 283 -9.64 -0.70 -0.69
C LYS A 283 -9.72 0.69 -1.33
N PRO A 284 -10.67 0.93 -2.25
CA PRO A 284 -10.86 2.24 -2.84
C PRO A 284 -11.59 3.19 -1.87
N VAL A 285 -11.07 4.40 -1.71
CA VAL A 285 -11.70 5.52 -0.98
C VAL A 285 -11.85 6.71 -1.93
N PRO A 286 -12.83 6.67 -2.85
CA PRO A 286 -13.08 7.78 -3.76
C PRO A 286 -13.68 9.00 -3.03
N VAL A 287 -13.26 10.18 -3.45
CA VAL A 287 -13.72 11.48 -2.92
C VAL A 287 -14.41 12.27 -4.03
N LEU A 288 -15.62 12.75 -3.78
CA LEU A 288 -16.43 13.53 -4.72
C LEU A 288 -16.65 14.96 -4.23
N PRO A 289 -16.80 15.95 -5.13
CA PRO A 289 -17.15 17.32 -4.74
C PRO A 289 -18.47 17.42 -4.00
N GLY A 290 -18.53 18.28 -2.97
CA GLY A 290 -19.76 18.59 -2.22
C GLY A 290 -20.77 19.50 -2.93
N GLY A 291 -20.53 19.84 -4.21
CA GLY A 291 -21.34 20.81 -4.96
C GLY A 291 -21.17 22.26 -4.47
N TYR A 292 -19.97 22.58 -3.98
CA TYR A 292 -19.57 23.91 -3.52
C TYR A 292 -18.07 24.07 -3.76
N ASP A 293 -17.66 25.18 -4.36
CA ASP A 293 -16.25 25.56 -4.50
C ASP A 293 -15.92 26.61 -3.42
N PRO A 294 -15.04 26.29 -2.44
CA PRO A 294 -14.67 27.21 -1.38
C PRO A 294 -13.80 28.38 -1.84
N HIS A 295 -13.16 28.31 -3.01
CA HIS A 295 -12.29 29.35 -3.58
C HIS A 295 -13.05 30.38 -4.41
N THR A 296 -14.10 29.96 -5.12
CA THR A 296 -14.96 30.88 -5.90
C THR A 296 -16.24 31.26 -5.15
N HIS A 297 -16.57 30.52 -4.09
CA HIS A 297 -17.83 30.58 -3.35
C HIS A 297 -19.07 30.25 -4.19
N GLU A 298 -18.89 29.61 -5.35
CA GLU A 298 -20.00 29.11 -6.16
C GLU A 298 -20.59 27.85 -5.54
N ALA A 299 -21.92 27.74 -5.54
CA ALA A 299 -22.60 26.68 -4.82
C ALA A 299 -23.80 26.13 -5.61
N ALA A 300 -23.84 24.82 -5.82
CA ALA A 300 -24.86 24.17 -6.63
C ALA A 300 -26.25 24.31 -5.99
N VAL A 301 -27.29 24.56 -6.77
CA VAL A 301 -28.67 24.73 -6.27
C VAL A 301 -29.70 23.99 -7.11
N GLY A 302 -30.86 23.69 -6.52
CA GLY A 302 -32.00 23.14 -7.27
C GLY A 302 -31.68 21.82 -7.97
N ASP A 303 -31.81 21.77 -9.29
CA ASP A 303 -31.56 20.57 -10.09
C ASP A 303 -30.08 20.26 -10.28
N GLU A 304 -29.20 21.27 -10.25
CA GLU A 304 -27.74 21.06 -10.31
C GLU A 304 -27.26 20.26 -9.10
N LEU A 305 -27.68 20.65 -7.89
CA LEU A 305 -27.35 19.91 -6.66
C LEU A 305 -27.82 18.45 -6.69
N LYS A 306 -28.95 18.16 -7.34
CA LYS A 306 -29.42 16.78 -7.51
C LYS A 306 -28.50 15.96 -8.41
N GLU A 307 -27.87 16.58 -9.41
CA GLU A 307 -26.87 15.92 -10.26
C GLU A 307 -25.68 15.46 -9.45
N TYR A 308 -25.13 16.32 -8.58
CA TYR A 308 -24.02 15.96 -7.71
C TYR A 308 -24.38 14.84 -6.73
N VAL A 309 -25.57 14.88 -6.12
CA VAL A 309 -26.05 13.79 -5.26
C VAL A 309 -26.19 12.49 -6.07
N GLN A 310 -26.71 12.58 -7.30
CA GLN A 310 -26.85 11.43 -8.18
C GLN A 310 -25.48 10.86 -8.61
N ASP A 311 -24.45 11.69 -8.77
CA ASP A 311 -23.09 11.22 -9.08
C ASP A 311 -22.52 10.30 -8.00
N ALA A 312 -22.80 10.58 -6.72
CA ALA A 312 -22.39 9.69 -5.63
C ALA A 312 -23.10 8.33 -5.72
N LEU A 313 -24.41 8.32 -5.99
CA LEU A 313 -25.18 7.08 -6.15
C LEU A 313 -24.77 6.29 -7.39
N ASP A 314 -24.43 7.01 -8.47
CA ASP A 314 -23.98 6.46 -9.74
C ASP A 314 -22.59 5.85 -9.62
N LEU A 315 -21.68 6.49 -8.88
CA LEU A 315 -20.35 5.96 -8.61
C LEU A 315 -20.42 4.66 -7.80
N ILE A 316 -21.27 4.62 -6.76
CA ILE A 316 -21.49 3.39 -5.98
C ILE A 316 -22.04 2.28 -6.89
N GLU A 317 -22.99 2.59 -7.78
CA GLU A 317 -23.50 1.60 -8.75
C GLU A 317 -22.42 1.18 -9.77
N PHE A 318 -21.59 2.10 -10.24
CA PHE A 318 -20.47 1.80 -11.11
C PHE A 318 -19.48 0.85 -10.44
N ALA A 319 -19.15 1.09 -9.17
CA ALA A 319 -18.20 0.27 -8.43
C ALA A 319 -18.79 -1.10 -8.04
N ASN A 320 -20.04 -1.13 -7.55
CA ASN A 320 -20.59 -2.29 -6.86
C ASN A 320 -21.76 -2.98 -7.59
N GLY A 321 -22.41 -2.30 -8.54
CA GLY A 321 -23.59 -2.82 -9.22
C GLY A 321 -23.29 -4.03 -10.11
N ASP A 322 -24.30 -4.87 -10.30
CA ASP A 322 -24.25 -6.01 -11.21
C ASP A 322 -23.93 -5.57 -12.65
N ALA A 323 -23.31 -6.44 -13.44
CA ALA A 323 -22.95 -6.15 -14.83
C ALA A 323 -24.17 -5.83 -15.74
N GLU A 324 -25.40 -6.09 -15.28
CA GLU A 324 -26.65 -5.75 -15.98
C GLU A 324 -27.23 -4.39 -15.57
N SER A 325 -26.74 -3.79 -14.48
CA SER A 325 -27.17 -2.47 -14.04
C SER A 325 -26.68 -1.38 -14.99
N TYR A 326 -27.25 -0.16 -14.88
CA TYR A 326 -26.91 0.90 -15.83
C TYR A 326 -25.44 1.31 -15.74
N TRP A 327 -24.88 1.42 -14.54
CA TRP A 327 -23.47 1.73 -14.36
C TRP A 327 -22.57 0.50 -14.32
N GLY A 328 -23.04 -0.64 -13.77
CA GLY A 328 -22.29 -1.89 -13.80
C GLY A 328 -22.06 -2.42 -15.23
N SER A 329 -23.02 -2.21 -16.15
CA SER A 329 -22.83 -2.56 -17.58
C SER A 329 -21.77 -1.70 -18.28
N ARG A 330 -21.59 -0.44 -17.87
CA ARG A 330 -20.49 0.40 -18.38
C ARG A 330 -19.14 -0.06 -17.88
N ARG A 331 -19.02 -0.36 -16.58
CA ARG A 331 -17.83 -0.98 -16.00
C ARG A 331 -17.48 -2.29 -16.73
N ALA A 332 -18.50 -3.12 -16.98
CA ALA A 332 -18.35 -4.37 -17.73
C ALA A 332 -17.87 -4.14 -19.18
N ALA A 333 -18.43 -3.16 -19.89
CA ALA A 333 -18.03 -2.81 -21.25
C ALA A 333 -16.60 -2.27 -21.33
N MET A 334 -16.09 -1.67 -20.24
CA MET A 334 -14.69 -1.26 -20.10
C MET A 334 -13.74 -2.42 -19.82
N GLY A 335 -14.26 -3.64 -19.65
CA GLY A 335 -13.47 -4.87 -19.48
C GLY A 335 -13.51 -5.45 -18.07
N HIS A 336 -14.30 -4.89 -17.14
CA HIS A 336 -14.38 -5.38 -15.76
C HIS A 336 -15.83 -5.66 -15.32
N PRO A 337 -16.35 -6.87 -15.57
CA PRO A 337 -17.73 -7.20 -15.24
C PRO A 337 -17.97 -7.41 -13.74
N LYS A 338 -16.94 -7.73 -12.95
CA LYS A 338 -17.08 -7.98 -11.50
C LYS A 338 -17.15 -6.64 -10.73
N PRO A 339 -17.81 -6.58 -9.57
CA PRO A 339 -17.72 -5.43 -8.68
C PRO A 339 -16.29 -5.16 -8.19
N PHE A 340 -15.98 -3.90 -7.88
CA PHE A 340 -14.75 -3.48 -7.19
C PHE A 340 -14.84 -3.57 -5.66
N HIS A 341 -16.02 -3.85 -5.11
CA HIS A 341 -16.26 -3.97 -3.67
C HIS A 341 -15.90 -2.70 -2.87
N MET A 342 -16.29 -1.53 -3.38
CA MET A 342 -16.10 -0.25 -2.72
C MET A 342 -16.89 -0.17 -1.40
N GLU A 343 -16.21 0.16 -0.30
CA GLU A 343 -16.79 0.25 1.04
C GLU A 343 -16.94 1.69 1.55
N TYR A 344 -16.15 2.62 1.04
CA TYR A 344 -16.05 3.99 1.53
C TYR A 344 -16.39 4.99 0.42
N ILE A 345 -16.95 6.13 0.80
CA ILE A 345 -17.09 7.30 -0.07
C ILE A 345 -16.87 8.60 0.72
N GLY A 346 -16.00 9.46 0.20
CA GLY A 346 -15.79 10.83 0.68
C GLY A 346 -16.70 11.80 -0.05
N ILE A 347 -17.43 12.62 0.71
CA ILE A 347 -18.25 13.71 0.16
C ILE A 347 -17.66 15.03 0.64
N GLY A 348 -17.04 15.73 -0.29
CA GLY A 348 -16.22 16.90 -0.04
C GLY A 348 -14.76 16.56 0.30
N ASN A 349 -13.89 17.54 0.08
CA ASN A 349 -12.53 17.65 0.56
C ASN A 349 -12.32 19.08 1.08
N GLU A 350 -11.94 19.23 2.35
CA GLU A 350 -11.59 20.53 2.94
C GLU A 350 -12.64 21.66 2.83
N GLU A 351 -13.87 21.41 2.35
CA GLU A 351 -14.86 22.48 2.28
C GLU A 351 -15.27 22.93 3.69
N VAL A 352 -15.43 24.25 3.82
CA VAL A 352 -15.87 24.92 5.04
C VAL A 352 -17.00 25.89 4.74
N GLY A 353 -17.70 26.33 5.78
CA GLY A 353 -18.79 27.30 5.68
C GLY A 353 -20.16 26.68 5.43
N GLU A 354 -21.20 27.46 5.73
CA GLU A 354 -22.59 26.99 5.67
C GLU A 354 -23.05 26.47 4.30
N PRO A 355 -22.59 27.00 3.13
CA PRO A 355 -22.97 26.42 1.85
C PRO A 355 -22.66 24.91 1.74
N PHE A 356 -21.50 24.45 2.24
CA PHE A 356 -21.21 23.02 2.27
C PHE A 356 -22.10 22.29 3.27
N PHE A 357 -22.21 22.79 4.51
CA PHE A 357 -22.96 22.12 5.58
C PHE A 357 -24.49 22.06 5.32
N GLU A 358 -25.04 22.94 4.48
CA GLU A 358 -26.44 22.85 4.01
C GLU A 358 -26.65 21.75 2.96
N ARG A 359 -25.60 21.38 2.21
CA ARG A 359 -25.65 20.42 1.09
C ARG A 359 -25.30 19.01 1.52
N TYR A 360 -24.28 18.85 2.37
CA TYR A 360 -23.80 17.55 2.85
C TYR A 360 -24.93 16.61 3.35
N PRO A 361 -25.93 17.07 4.14
CA PRO A 361 -27.04 16.23 4.59
C PRO A 361 -27.86 15.59 3.45
N LEU A 362 -27.88 16.20 2.26
CA LEU A 362 -28.61 15.68 1.11
C LEU A 362 -27.87 14.51 0.46
N PHE A 363 -26.56 14.59 0.33
CA PHE A 363 -25.72 13.46 -0.10
C PHE A 363 -25.81 12.33 0.90
N HIS A 364 -25.59 12.64 2.19
CA HIS A 364 -25.59 11.64 3.26
C HIS A 364 -26.90 10.87 3.28
N ARG A 365 -28.05 11.57 3.31
CA ARG A 365 -29.37 10.93 3.29
C ARG A 365 -29.59 10.06 2.05
N ALA A 366 -29.23 10.55 0.87
CA ALA A 366 -29.42 9.81 -0.37
C ALA A 366 -28.59 8.52 -0.42
N VAL A 367 -27.32 8.59 0.00
CA VAL A 367 -26.44 7.41 0.08
C VAL A 367 -26.94 6.44 1.13
N ARG A 368 -27.28 6.91 2.34
CA ARG A 368 -27.81 6.04 3.41
C ARG A 368 -29.12 5.35 3.04
N GLU A 369 -30.00 6.02 2.30
CA GLU A 369 -31.28 5.44 1.88
C GLU A 369 -31.08 4.32 0.84
N LYS A 370 -30.15 4.50 -0.10
CA LYS A 370 -29.96 3.56 -1.22
C LYS A 370 -28.92 2.46 -0.93
N TYR A 371 -27.85 2.80 -0.20
CA TYR A 371 -26.68 1.95 0.06
C TYR A 371 -26.26 2.06 1.54
N PRO A 372 -27.08 1.56 2.48
CA PRO A 372 -26.84 1.71 3.92
C PRO A 372 -25.54 1.05 4.41
N GLU A 373 -24.96 0.13 3.64
CA GLU A 373 -23.68 -0.54 3.91
C GLU A 373 -22.45 0.32 3.61
N ILE A 374 -22.58 1.35 2.75
CA ILE A 374 -21.47 2.23 2.39
C ILE A 374 -21.14 3.15 3.55
N LYS A 375 -19.84 3.21 3.89
CA LYS A 375 -19.33 4.11 4.92
C LYS A 375 -19.13 5.51 4.34
N ILE A 376 -19.76 6.50 4.96
CA ILE A 376 -19.72 7.90 4.51
C ILE A 376 -18.70 8.68 5.33
N ILE A 377 -17.81 9.34 4.61
CA ILE A 377 -16.76 10.21 5.15
C ILE A 377 -17.14 11.66 4.85
N GLY A 378 -17.29 12.48 5.89
CA GLY A 378 -17.41 13.95 5.77
C GLY A 378 -16.07 14.63 6.05
N THR A 379 -15.98 15.95 5.89
CA THR A 379 -14.75 16.73 6.08
C THR A 379 -14.79 17.60 7.35
N SER A 380 -13.63 17.80 7.99
CA SER A 380 -13.42 18.82 9.03
C SER A 380 -12.76 20.10 8.50
N GLY A 381 -12.59 20.24 7.18
CA GLY A 381 -11.90 21.38 6.60
C GLY A 381 -10.37 21.21 6.59
N PRO A 382 -9.64 22.23 6.14
CA PRO A 382 -8.19 22.15 5.90
C PRO A 382 -7.34 22.41 7.16
N PHE A 383 -7.98 22.51 8.34
CA PHE A 383 -7.34 23.00 9.55
C PHE A 383 -7.27 21.92 10.64
N ALA A 384 -6.15 21.87 11.37
CA ALA A 384 -5.97 20.94 12.49
C ALA A 384 -6.84 21.29 13.73
N ALA A 385 -7.33 22.53 13.81
CA ALA A 385 -8.12 23.05 14.91
C ALA A 385 -8.75 24.39 14.51
N GLY A 386 -9.81 24.77 15.20
CA GLY A 386 -10.49 26.04 14.99
C GLY A 386 -11.97 25.87 14.74
N LYS A 387 -12.63 26.98 14.45
CA LYS A 387 -14.10 27.05 14.40
C LYS A 387 -14.67 26.18 13.27
N GLU A 388 -14.01 26.18 12.12
CA GLU A 388 -14.39 25.44 10.93
C GLU A 388 -14.18 23.93 11.15
N TYR A 389 -13.06 23.56 11.76
CA TYR A 389 -12.78 22.19 12.24
C TYR A 389 -13.86 21.67 13.19
N ASP A 390 -14.19 22.45 14.23
CA ASP A 390 -15.21 22.09 15.20
C ASP A 390 -16.59 21.97 14.55
N ARG A 391 -16.90 22.83 13.58
CA ARG A 391 -18.16 22.81 12.83
C ARG A 391 -18.29 21.56 11.95
N GLY A 392 -17.21 21.12 11.29
CA GLY A 392 -17.20 19.89 10.50
C GLY A 392 -17.41 18.65 11.37
N TRP A 393 -16.70 18.56 12.50
CA TRP A 393 -16.93 17.52 13.51
C TRP A 393 -18.36 17.54 14.08
N GLN A 394 -18.92 18.72 14.29
CA GLN A 394 -20.32 18.87 14.70
C GLN A 394 -21.27 18.35 13.62
N SER A 395 -21.08 18.75 12.35
CA SER A 395 -21.91 18.29 11.23
C SER A 395 -21.89 16.77 11.10
N ALA A 396 -20.72 16.15 11.21
CA ALA A 396 -20.59 14.70 11.14
C ALA A 396 -21.39 13.97 12.24
N ARG A 397 -21.42 14.53 13.46
CA ARG A 397 -22.21 14.00 14.59
C ARG A 397 -23.71 14.21 14.39
N GLU A 398 -24.10 15.36 13.84
CA GLU A 398 -25.51 15.70 13.54
C GLU A 398 -26.10 14.74 12.50
N GLU A 399 -25.35 14.45 11.43
CA GLU A 399 -25.82 13.61 10.33
C GLU A 399 -25.57 12.11 10.55
N GLY A 400 -24.69 11.72 11.49
CA GLY A 400 -24.32 10.32 11.69
C GLY A 400 -23.40 9.78 10.60
N SER A 401 -22.34 10.54 10.32
CA SER A 401 -21.26 10.11 9.41
C SER A 401 -20.42 9.00 10.07
N ASP A 402 -19.86 8.09 9.28
CA ASP A 402 -19.03 7.00 9.84
C ASP A 402 -17.64 7.51 10.20
N LEU A 403 -17.06 8.36 9.34
CA LEU A 403 -15.76 8.99 9.55
C LEU A 403 -15.79 10.49 9.24
N VAL A 404 -14.80 11.20 9.79
CA VAL A 404 -14.49 12.60 9.53
C VAL A 404 -13.05 12.72 9.07
N ASP A 405 -12.86 13.34 7.91
CA ASP A 405 -11.56 13.61 7.31
C ASP A 405 -10.90 14.84 7.98
N GLU A 406 -9.75 14.61 8.62
CA GLU A 406 -8.88 15.62 9.22
C GLU A 406 -7.63 15.82 8.36
N HIS A 407 -7.19 17.07 8.25
CA HIS A 407 -6.04 17.45 7.43
C HIS A 407 -5.10 18.35 8.23
N TYR A 408 -3.79 18.06 8.24
CA TYR A 408 -2.80 18.98 8.80
C TYR A 408 -1.36 18.76 8.37
N TYR A 409 -0.68 19.86 8.08
CA TYR A 409 0.72 19.95 7.73
C TYR A 409 1.47 20.75 8.80
N GLN A 410 2.21 20.08 9.69
CA GLN A 410 2.74 20.68 10.92
C GLN A 410 4.24 20.45 11.09
N SER A 411 4.87 21.06 12.09
CA SER A 411 6.29 20.81 12.38
C SER A 411 6.48 19.44 13.05
N PRO A 412 7.65 18.78 12.92
CA PRO A 412 8.00 17.56 13.66
C PRO A 412 7.72 17.66 15.16
N GLU A 413 7.99 18.83 15.75
CA GLU A 413 7.74 19.12 17.15
C GLU A 413 6.26 19.07 17.54
N TRP A 414 5.37 19.52 16.64
CA TRP A 414 3.92 19.41 16.84
C TRP A 414 3.48 17.96 16.90
N PHE A 415 3.98 17.10 15.99
CA PHE A 415 3.68 15.66 16.00
C PHE A 415 4.12 14.99 17.31
N ILE A 416 5.29 15.36 17.83
CA ILE A 416 5.79 14.88 19.13
C ILE A 416 4.88 15.34 20.28
N ALA A 417 4.44 16.61 20.26
CA ALA A 417 3.58 17.19 21.30
C ALA A 417 2.13 16.68 21.25
N GLU A 418 1.65 16.28 20.07
CA GLU A 418 0.28 15.82 19.83
C GLU A 418 0.15 14.29 19.77
N HIS A 419 1.17 13.53 20.14
CA HIS A 419 1.13 12.06 20.16
C HIS A 419 -0.15 11.46 20.81
N HIS A 420 -0.66 12.11 21.85
CA HIS A 420 -1.86 11.68 22.60
C HIS A 420 -3.17 12.32 22.12
N ARG A 421 -3.19 12.97 20.95
CA ARG A 421 -4.34 13.76 20.44
C ARG A 421 -5.66 12.97 20.48
N TYR A 422 -5.62 11.70 20.08
CA TYR A 422 -6.81 10.86 19.91
C TYR A 422 -7.14 9.98 21.13
N ASP A 423 -6.33 10.00 22.19
CA ASP A 423 -6.54 9.12 23.36
C ASP A 423 -7.87 9.40 24.09
N THR A 424 -8.36 10.63 24.01
CA THR A 424 -9.59 11.07 24.69
C THR A 424 -10.83 11.03 23.80
N PHE A 425 -10.69 10.62 22.54
CA PHE A 425 -11.82 10.49 21.62
C PHE A 425 -12.75 9.37 22.07
N LEU A 426 -14.05 9.57 21.87
CA LEU A 426 -15.09 8.66 22.34
C LEU A 426 -15.19 7.40 21.45
N ASP A 427 -15.51 6.27 22.08
CA ASP A 427 -15.77 5.01 21.37
C ASP A 427 -17.04 5.07 20.51
N ASN A 428 -18.00 5.93 20.85
CA ASN A 428 -19.28 6.06 20.13
C ASN A 428 -19.27 7.31 19.24
N GLY A 429 -19.79 7.17 18.00
CA GLY A 429 -19.91 8.26 17.03
C GLY A 429 -18.94 8.14 15.85
N PRO A 430 -18.83 9.20 15.02
CA PRO A 430 -17.92 9.24 13.88
C PRO A 430 -16.47 8.99 14.30
N LYS A 431 -15.73 8.27 13.45
CA LYS A 431 -14.31 7.96 13.62
C LYS A 431 -13.42 8.93 12.85
N VAL A 432 -12.14 8.96 13.19
CA VAL A 432 -11.17 9.80 12.50
C VAL A 432 -10.69 9.08 11.25
N PHE A 433 -10.77 9.79 10.13
CA PHE A 433 -9.92 9.58 8.97
C PHE A 433 -8.91 10.73 8.94
N LEU A 434 -7.61 10.45 9.06
CA LEU A 434 -6.58 11.44 8.80
C LEU A 434 -6.18 11.37 7.33
N GLY A 435 -6.97 11.99 6.45
CA GLY A 435 -6.80 11.86 4.99
C GLY A 435 -5.58 12.58 4.43
N GLU A 436 -5.04 13.56 5.17
CA GLU A 436 -3.80 14.26 4.81
C GLU A 436 -2.98 14.64 6.05
N TYR A 437 -1.73 14.16 6.11
CA TYR A 437 -0.74 14.67 7.05
C TYR A 437 0.69 14.58 6.53
N ALA A 438 1.52 15.55 6.91
CA ALA A 438 2.98 15.48 6.75
C ALA A 438 3.69 16.51 7.63
N SER A 439 4.99 16.31 7.90
CA SER A 439 5.79 17.17 8.78
C SER A 439 6.56 18.32 8.09
N GLN A 440 6.08 18.80 6.95
CA GLN A 440 6.61 19.95 6.18
C GLN A 440 8.02 19.80 5.53
N ASP A 441 8.76 18.70 5.74
CA ASP A 441 10.01 18.36 5.02
C ASP A 441 10.23 16.83 5.00
N ASN A 442 11.29 16.34 4.35
CA ASN A 442 11.60 14.93 4.10
C ASN A 442 12.92 14.47 4.75
N THR A 443 13.31 15.06 5.87
CA THR A 443 14.52 14.60 6.61
C THR A 443 14.25 13.34 7.43
N TRP A 444 15.30 12.73 7.95
CA TRP A 444 15.17 11.67 8.93
C TRP A 444 14.38 12.11 10.17
N PHE A 445 14.62 13.31 10.70
CA PHE A 445 13.92 13.79 11.90
C PHE A 445 12.41 13.99 11.66
N ASN A 446 12.03 14.42 10.45
CA ASN A 446 10.64 14.50 10.00
C ASN A 446 9.95 13.12 10.07
N ALA A 447 10.54 12.13 9.39
CA ALA A 447 10.01 10.77 9.35
C ALA A 447 9.96 10.12 10.75
N LEU A 448 10.93 10.41 11.61
CA LEU A 448 10.97 9.90 12.98
C LEU A 448 9.89 10.52 13.88
N ALA A 449 9.63 11.82 13.74
CA ALA A 449 8.54 12.48 14.45
C ALA A 449 7.16 11.97 13.98
N GLU A 450 7.00 11.78 12.67
CA GLU A 450 5.82 11.13 12.08
C GLU A 450 5.63 9.71 12.64
N ALA A 451 6.70 8.90 12.71
CA ALA A 451 6.66 7.56 13.30
C ALA A 451 6.17 7.59 14.76
N SER A 452 6.62 8.57 15.55
CA SER A 452 6.13 8.74 16.93
C SER A 452 4.62 9.00 16.97
N TYR A 453 4.12 9.83 16.06
CA TYR A 453 2.68 10.12 15.96
C TYR A 453 1.87 8.92 15.47
N MET A 454 2.40 8.16 14.52
CA MET A 454 1.78 6.92 14.03
C MET A 454 1.64 5.87 15.13
N VAL A 455 2.58 5.76 16.06
CA VAL A 455 2.42 4.93 17.26
C VAL A 455 1.20 5.38 18.09
N GLY A 456 0.98 6.70 18.21
CA GLY A 456 -0.18 7.28 18.90
C GLY A 456 -1.48 6.93 18.19
N MET A 457 -1.52 7.09 16.87
CA MET A 457 -2.67 6.69 16.05
C MET A 457 -3.01 5.20 16.19
N GLN A 458 -2.01 4.31 16.16
CA GLN A 458 -2.23 2.88 16.41
C GLN A 458 -2.77 2.65 17.83
N ASN A 459 -2.17 3.26 18.85
CA ASN A 459 -2.66 3.14 20.23
C ASN A 459 -4.10 3.66 20.40
N ALA A 460 -4.52 4.60 19.57
CA ALA A 460 -5.87 5.16 19.50
C ALA A 460 -6.74 4.54 18.38
N ALA A 461 -6.48 3.29 17.97
CA ALA A 461 -7.26 2.60 16.92
C ALA A 461 -8.76 2.43 17.25
N HIS A 462 -9.21 2.73 18.47
CA HIS A 462 -10.64 2.84 18.79
C HIS A 462 -11.29 4.08 18.14
N ALA A 463 -10.49 5.13 17.90
CA ALA A 463 -10.90 6.41 17.35
C ALA A 463 -10.43 6.62 15.90
N VAL A 464 -9.17 6.32 15.59
CA VAL A 464 -8.60 6.48 14.24
C VAL A 464 -8.78 5.20 13.44
N LYS A 465 -9.37 5.30 12.25
CA LYS A 465 -9.69 4.14 11.41
C LYS A 465 -9.07 4.18 10.02
N LEU A 466 -8.66 5.35 9.56
CA LEU A 466 -7.94 5.55 8.30
C LEU A 466 -6.94 6.68 8.50
N ALA A 467 -5.75 6.57 7.89
CA ALA A 467 -4.72 7.60 7.90
C ALA A 467 -3.80 7.42 6.68
N CYS A 468 -3.53 8.51 5.97
CA CYS A 468 -2.60 8.52 4.84
C CYS A 468 -1.78 9.81 4.78
N TYR A 469 -0.48 9.65 4.51
CA TYR A 469 0.43 10.77 4.29
C TYR A 469 0.12 11.43 2.94
N ALA A 470 0.27 12.75 2.87
CA ALA A 470 0.09 13.53 1.65
C ALA A 470 1.12 14.66 1.56
N PRO A 471 1.46 15.13 0.35
CA PRO A 471 1.26 14.49 -0.96
C PRO A 471 2.17 13.27 -1.22
N LEU A 472 1.80 12.45 -2.20
CA LEU A 472 2.49 11.19 -2.49
C LEU A 472 3.68 11.35 -3.43
N PHE A 473 3.54 12.10 -4.52
CA PHE A 473 4.50 12.15 -5.61
C PHE A 473 4.88 13.59 -5.97
N CYS A 474 6.17 13.82 -6.25
CA CYS A 474 6.64 15.07 -6.84
C CYS A 474 7.61 14.84 -7.99
N HIS A 475 7.25 15.34 -9.18
CA HIS A 475 8.17 15.41 -10.29
C HIS A 475 9.14 16.58 -10.08
N VAL A 476 10.46 16.31 -10.09
CA VAL A 476 11.52 17.31 -9.83
C VAL A 476 11.53 18.57 -10.72
N HIS A 477 10.79 18.57 -11.83
CA HIS A 477 10.69 19.71 -12.75
C HIS A 477 9.38 20.49 -12.61
N TYR A 478 8.46 20.01 -11.78
CA TYR A 478 7.10 20.53 -11.66
C TYR A 478 6.66 20.60 -10.19
N GLU A 479 7.36 21.42 -9.43
CA GLU A 479 7.11 21.53 -8.00
C GLU A 479 6.13 22.67 -7.69
N ASN A 480 4.94 22.30 -7.23
CA ASN A 480 3.89 23.18 -6.75
C ASN A 480 3.75 23.16 -5.23
N TRP A 481 4.06 22.03 -4.58
CA TRP A 481 3.94 21.84 -3.12
C TRP A 481 5.09 21.00 -2.57
N ARG A 482 5.36 21.12 -1.27
CA ARG A 482 6.29 20.29 -0.49
C ARG A 482 5.75 20.08 0.94
N PRO A 483 6.09 18.97 1.63
CA PRO A 483 6.94 17.85 1.22
C PRO A 483 6.19 16.82 0.39
N ASP A 484 6.86 15.74 -0.02
CA ASP A 484 6.27 14.64 -0.82
C ASP A 484 6.93 13.31 -0.49
N MET A 485 6.17 12.22 -0.47
CA MET A 485 6.68 10.90 -0.06
C MET A 485 7.68 10.30 -1.07
N ILE A 486 7.49 10.53 -2.37
CA ILE A 486 8.33 9.97 -3.44
C ILE A 486 8.66 11.08 -4.44
N TRP A 487 9.95 11.32 -4.64
CA TRP A 487 10.46 12.27 -5.64
C TRP A 487 10.86 11.53 -6.90
N PHE A 488 10.53 12.03 -8.08
CA PHE A 488 10.86 11.32 -9.32
C PHE A 488 11.22 12.25 -10.48
N ASP A 489 11.95 11.70 -11.43
CA ASP A 489 12.15 12.27 -12.77
C ASP A 489 11.65 11.26 -13.82
N ASN A 490 11.89 11.50 -15.11
CA ASN A 490 11.39 10.63 -16.19
C ASN A 490 11.98 9.21 -16.19
N CYS A 491 13.03 8.92 -15.41
CA CYS A 491 13.75 7.65 -15.45
C CYS A 491 13.97 6.98 -14.08
N ALA A 492 13.87 7.71 -12.98
CA ALA A 492 14.13 7.21 -11.64
C ALA A 492 13.18 7.83 -10.61
N ALA A 493 13.05 7.15 -9.47
CA ALA A 493 12.30 7.58 -8.31
C ALA A 493 13.15 7.43 -7.03
N VAL A 494 12.92 8.30 -6.06
CA VAL A 494 13.64 8.41 -4.79
C VAL A 494 12.62 8.37 -3.66
N PRO A 495 12.50 7.23 -2.96
CA PRO A 495 11.69 7.14 -1.75
C PRO A 495 12.34 7.94 -0.62
N THR A 496 11.54 8.72 0.12
CA THR A 496 12.06 9.54 1.23
C THR A 496 12.19 8.73 2.53
N PRO A 497 12.86 9.26 3.57
CA PRO A 497 12.78 8.69 4.91
C PRO A 497 11.33 8.41 5.36
N SER A 498 10.39 9.32 5.08
CA SER A 498 8.97 9.15 5.39
C SER A 498 8.35 7.98 4.63
N TYR A 499 8.69 7.77 3.34
CA TYR A 499 8.27 6.57 2.61
C TYR A 499 8.64 5.28 3.35
N HIS A 500 9.90 5.17 3.82
CA HIS A 500 10.37 3.97 4.51
C HIS A 500 9.64 3.75 5.84
N VAL A 501 9.36 4.81 6.60
CA VAL A 501 8.55 4.73 7.82
C VAL A 501 7.13 4.28 7.50
N GLN A 502 6.45 4.89 6.53
CA GLN A 502 5.09 4.49 6.13
C GLN A 502 5.03 3.03 5.67
N LYS A 503 5.96 2.61 4.80
CA LYS A 503 6.10 1.22 4.32
C LYS A 503 6.28 0.24 5.49
N LEU A 504 7.13 0.55 6.46
CA LEU A 504 7.34 -0.29 7.63
C LEU A 504 6.08 -0.41 8.49
N PHE A 505 5.33 0.68 8.70
CA PHE A 505 4.09 0.63 9.49
C PHE A 505 2.97 -0.15 8.79
N MET A 506 2.86 -0.05 7.46
CA MET A 506 1.89 -0.80 6.66
C MET A 506 2.26 -2.30 6.59
N ASN A 507 3.53 -2.64 6.32
CA ASN A 507 4.00 -4.03 6.27
C ASN A 507 3.99 -4.74 7.64
N HIS A 508 4.01 -3.97 8.72
CA HIS A 508 3.96 -4.47 10.09
C HIS A 508 2.72 -3.95 10.83
N HIS A 509 1.59 -3.89 10.14
CA HIS A 509 0.34 -3.37 10.70
C HIS A 509 -0.16 -4.24 11.86
N GLY A 510 -0.40 -5.53 11.62
CA GLY A 510 -1.18 -6.45 12.48
C GLY A 510 -2.70 -6.32 12.23
N ASP A 511 -3.54 -7.01 12.97
CA ASP A 511 -5.00 -6.90 12.89
C ASP A 511 -5.61 -6.16 14.09
N ALA A 512 -5.04 -6.37 15.28
CA ALA A 512 -5.50 -5.73 16.51
C ALA A 512 -4.34 -5.23 17.36
N VAL A 513 -4.53 -4.08 17.99
CA VAL A 513 -3.65 -3.57 19.05
C VAL A 513 -3.79 -4.46 20.28
N LEU A 514 -2.69 -4.82 20.91
CA LEU A 514 -2.70 -5.61 22.13
C LEU A 514 -2.79 -4.71 23.37
N LYS A 515 -3.39 -5.22 24.44
CA LYS A 515 -3.35 -4.55 25.75
C LYS A 515 -1.91 -4.59 26.27
N GLN A 516 -1.39 -3.43 26.64
CA GLN A 516 -0.03 -3.29 27.15
C GLN A 516 0.04 -2.38 28.37
N GLU A 517 0.95 -2.69 29.28
CA GLU A 517 1.31 -1.87 30.44
C GLU A 517 2.77 -1.45 30.34
N ILE A 518 3.03 -0.15 30.44
CA ILE A 518 4.38 0.41 30.41
C ILE A 518 4.73 0.91 31.80
N SER A 519 5.83 0.41 32.37
CA SER A 519 6.33 0.79 33.68
C SER A 519 7.77 1.31 33.62
N GLY A 520 8.13 2.16 34.59
CA GLY A 520 9.43 2.83 34.60
C GLY A 520 9.59 3.81 33.43
N LYS A 521 8.50 4.45 33.00
CA LYS A 521 8.48 5.37 31.85
C LYS A 521 9.30 6.64 32.06
N GLY A 522 9.62 6.98 33.31
CA GLY A 522 10.26 8.25 33.68
C GLY A 522 9.37 9.46 33.36
N PRO A 523 9.78 10.68 33.73
CA PRO A 523 9.15 11.89 33.19
C PRO A 523 9.57 12.11 31.73
N SER A 524 8.65 12.63 30.91
CA SER A 524 8.98 13.12 29.57
C SER A 524 10.08 14.17 29.62
N VAL A 525 10.92 14.21 28.58
CA VAL A 525 12.00 15.17 28.43
C VAL A 525 11.44 16.42 27.77
N MET A 526 11.49 17.54 28.49
CA MET A 526 11.07 18.84 27.96
C MET A 526 12.03 19.30 26.85
N MET A 527 11.51 19.47 25.65
CA MET A 527 12.24 19.98 24.49
C MET A 527 12.01 21.48 24.28
N SER A 528 10.83 22.00 24.67
CA SER A 528 10.58 23.44 24.61
C SER A 528 11.50 24.23 25.55
N ARG A 529 12.09 25.31 25.02
CA ARG A 529 12.98 26.20 25.78
C ARG A 529 12.29 26.88 26.97
N TYR A 530 11.00 27.21 26.82
CA TYR A 530 10.18 27.87 27.85
C TYR A 530 8.91 27.04 28.11
N PRO A 531 8.92 26.12 29.09
CA PRO A 531 7.80 25.20 29.32
C PRO A 531 6.55 25.85 29.92
N ASP A 532 6.69 26.98 30.63
CA ASP A 532 5.60 27.59 31.42
C ASP A 532 5.19 28.99 30.92
N SER A 533 5.92 29.55 29.96
CA SER A 533 5.74 30.93 29.49
C SER A 533 6.17 31.10 28.03
N LEU A 534 5.85 32.26 27.45
CA LEU A 534 6.16 32.63 26.06
C LEU A 534 6.89 33.98 25.99
N PRO A 535 8.08 34.13 26.63
CA PRO A 535 8.82 35.39 26.63
C PRO A 535 9.44 35.65 25.25
N GLY A 536 9.73 36.90 24.90
CA GLY A 536 10.49 37.23 23.69
C GLY A 536 10.14 38.58 23.07
N ASP A 537 10.65 38.78 21.85
CA ASP A 537 10.47 39.98 21.07
C ASP A 537 9.03 40.07 20.52
N ILE A 538 8.55 41.31 20.38
CA ILE A 538 7.33 41.66 19.65
C ILE A 538 7.74 42.33 18.35
N VAL A 539 7.37 41.72 17.22
CA VAL A 539 7.74 42.16 15.88
C VAL A 539 6.48 42.35 15.04
N LEU A 540 6.38 43.51 14.39
CA LEU A 540 5.30 43.82 13.47
C LEU A 540 5.76 43.57 12.04
N GLU A 541 4.88 42.99 11.22
CA GLU A 541 5.18 42.65 9.83
C GLU A 541 4.05 43.06 8.90
N ALA A 542 4.41 43.64 7.76
CA ALA A 542 3.50 43.91 6.66
C ALA A 542 3.72 42.86 5.57
N ASN A 543 2.74 41.98 5.35
CA ASN A 543 2.87 40.84 4.46
C ASN A 543 2.53 41.28 3.03
N GLU A 544 3.52 41.42 2.13
CA GLU A 544 3.28 41.86 0.73
C GLU A 544 2.39 43.13 0.61
N SER A 545 2.34 43.92 1.68
CA SER A 545 1.43 45.04 1.86
C SER A 545 2.18 46.22 2.49
N GLN A 546 1.57 47.40 2.43
CA GLN A 546 1.95 48.58 3.20
C GLN A 546 0.97 48.75 4.36
N VAL A 547 1.46 48.74 5.59
CA VAL A 547 0.60 48.73 6.79
C VAL A 547 1.06 49.78 7.78
N ALA A 548 0.10 50.58 8.27
CA ALA A 548 0.32 51.51 9.36
C ALA A 548 -0.05 50.85 10.69
N PHE A 549 0.87 50.91 11.66
CA PHE A 549 0.68 50.45 13.02
C PHE A 549 0.76 51.63 13.99
N GLU A 550 -0.28 51.84 14.78
CA GLU A 550 -0.45 52.99 15.68
C GLU A 550 -0.90 52.54 17.08
N ASN A 551 -0.86 53.44 18.07
CA ASN A 551 -1.36 53.20 19.42
C ASN A 551 -0.85 51.90 20.09
N ILE A 552 0.41 51.54 19.83
CA ILE A 552 1.00 50.28 20.31
C ILE A 552 1.28 50.39 21.82
N VAL A 553 0.68 49.50 22.59
CA VAL A 553 0.74 49.46 24.04
C VAL A 553 0.97 48.03 24.51
N ILE A 554 2.00 47.82 25.32
CA ILE A 554 2.32 46.50 25.90
C ILE A 554 2.19 46.62 27.42
N THR A 555 1.45 45.70 28.04
CA THR A 555 1.26 45.64 29.50
C THR A 555 1.81 44.31 30.01
N GLU A 556 2.83 44.34 30.87
CA GLU A 556 3.28 43.18 31.64
C GLU A 556 2.40 43.05 32.88
N GLU A 557 1.49 42.08 32.89
CA GLU A 557 0.48 41.94 33.94
C GLU A 557 1.10 41.52 35.28
N ASP A 558 2.19 40.75 35.26
CA ASP A 558 2.86 40.29 36.47
C ASP A 558 3.53 41.43 37.24
N THR A 559 4.01 42.45 36.53
CA THR A 559 4.75 43.58 37.10
C THR A 559 3.92 44.87 37.14
N GLY A 560 2.81 44.93 36.41
CA GLY A 560 2.01 46.13 36.18
C GLY A 560 2.69 47.17 35.29
N LYS A 561 3.82 46.86 34.65
CA LYS A 561 4.52 47.78 33.75
C LYS A 561 3.78 47.94 32.45
N LYS A 562 3.73 49.18 31.95
CA LYS A 562 3.08 49.54 30.69
C LYS A 562 4.03 50.32 29.80
N TYR A 563 4.20 49.86 28.56
CA TYR A 563 5.05 50.48 27.54
C TYR A 563 4.16 51.03 26.43
N THR A 564 4.31 52.33 26.12
CA THR A 564 3.72 52.93 24.91
C THR A 564 4.83 53.06 23.87
N CYS A 565 4.64 52.41 22.73
CA CYS A 565 5.64 52.35 21.66
C CYS A 565 5.28 53.33 20.53
N GLN A 566 6.31 53.82 19.83
CA GLN A 566 6.09 54.72 18.70
C GLN A 566 5.46 53.96 17.53
N GLY A 567 4.41 54.53 16.94
CA GLY A 567 3.80 54.01 15.71
C GLY A 567 4.79 53.94 14.53
N THR A 568 4.48 53.11 13.55
CA THR A 568 5.34 52.87 12.39
C THR A 568 4.51 52.54 11.16
N VAL A 569 5.05 52.83 9.97
CA VAL A 569 4.51 52.32 8.70
C VAL A 569 5.54 51.36 8.12
N LEU A 570 5.10 50.16 7.77
CA LEU A 570 5.93 49.13 7.12
C LEU A 570 5.49 48.99 5.67
N SER A 571 6.43 48.66 4.79
CA SER A 571 6.19 48.43 3.36
C SER A 571 6.93 47.16 2.93
N PRO A 572 6.68 46.60 1.74
CA PRO A 572 7.37 45.40 1.28
C PRO A 572 8.92 45.51 1.30
N GLU A 573 9.46 46.72 1.14
CA GLU A 573 10.91 47.00 1.18
C GLU A 573 11.50 47.04 2.60
N CYS A 574 10.66 47.29 3.61
CA CYS A 574 10.99 47.29 5.03
C CYS A 574 9.83 46.65 5.79
N SER A 575 9.67 45.35 5.58
CA SER A 575 8.43 44.62 5.91
C SER A 575 8.33 44.24 7.37
N ARG A 576 9.40 44.35 8.17
CA ARG A 576 9.44 43.90 9.56
C ARG A 576 10.09 44.93 10.47
N LYS A 577 9.56 45.08 11.69
CA LYS A 577 10.17 45.93 12.72
C LYS A 577 9.92 45.40 14.11
N ARG A 578 11.01 45.19 14.87
CA ARG A 578 10.93 44.92 16.31
C ARG A 578 10.50 46.15 17.09
N ILE A 579 9.54 45.98 18.00
CA ILE A 579 8.95 47.05 18.79
C ILE A 579 9.38 47.00 20.26
N ALA A 580 9.43 45.81 20.86
CA ALA A 580 9.78 45.59 22.26
C ALA A 580 10.21 44.14 22.53
N THR A 581 10.66 43.87 23.75
CA THR A 581 10.94 42.54 24.30
C THR A 581 10.19 42.40 25.62
N VAL A 582 9.57 41.25 25.85
CA VAL A 582 8.79 40.96 27.05
C VAL A 582 9.30 39.69 27.72
N ASP A 583 9.63 39.79 29.02
CA ASP A 583 10.08 38.64 29.83
C ASP A 583 8.97 38.09 30.76
N SER A 584 7.83 38.79 30.86
CA SER A 584 6.72 38.43 31.74
C SER A 584 6.00 37.16 31.28
N GLN A 585 5.48 36.38 32.22
CA GLN A 585 4.65 35.20 31.92
C GLN A 585 3.26 35.61 31.43
N ASN A 586 2.73 36.72 31.95
CA ASN A 586 1.44 37.26 31.59
C ASN A 586 1.61 38.67 30.99
N TYR A 587 1.20 38.87 29.75
CA TYR A 587 1.26 40.18 29.10
C TYR A 587 0.14 40.39 28.09
N THR A 588 -0.13 41.67 27.79
CA THR A 588 -1.15 42.08 26.84
C THR A 588 -0.56 43.06 25.83
N ILE A 589 -0.79 42.83 24.53
CA ILE A 589 -0.38 43.71 23.44
C ILE A 589 -1.65 44.31 22.84
N CYS A 590 -1.77 45.63 22.86
CA CYS A 590 -2.84 46.37 22.16
C CYS A 590 -2.21 47.24 21.07
N LEU A 591 -2.78 47.25 19.86
CA LEU A 591 -2.34 48.15 18.79
C LEU A 591 -3.46 48.40 17.78
N ASN A 592 -3.29 49.46 16.98
CA ASN A 592 -4.05 49.67 15.76
C ASN A 592 -3.25 49.23 14.54
N ALA A 593 -3.91 48.53 13.61
CA ALA A 593 -3.33 48.21 12.31
C ALA A 593 -4.28 48.67 11.19
N ARG A 594 -3.70 49.20 10.11
CA ARG A 594 -4.43 49.57 8.89
C ARG A 594 -3.59 49.24 7.67
N GLU A 595 -4.08 48.32 6.86
CA GLU A 595 -3.52 48.07 5.52
C GLU A 595 -3.81 49.27 4.62
N LEU A 596 -2.78 49.92 4.10
CA LEU A 596 -2.89 51.10 3.23
C LEU A 596 -2.98 50.70 1.75
N SER A 597 -2.23 49.67 1.37
CA SER A 597 -2.22 49.04 0.05
C SER A 597 -1.60 47.65 0.15
N GLY A 598 -1.91 46.76 -0.78
CA GLY A 598 -1.40 45.38 -0.78
C GLY A 598 -2.51 44.34 -0.81
N LYS A 599 -2.16 43.10 -0.50
CA LYS A 599 -3.07 41.94 -0.66
C LYS A 599 -2.97 40.86 0.43
N LYS A 600 -2.09 40.97 1.45
CA LYS A 600 -1.92 39.90 2.47
C LYS A 600 -1.92 40.39 3.93
N GLY A 601 -2.50 41.56 4.19
CA GLY A 601 -2.71 42.05 5.55
C GLY A 601 -1.41 42.22 6.35
N PHE A 602 -1.40 41.72 7.59
CA PHE A 602 -0.28 41.93 8.54
C PHE A 602 -0.11 40.80 9.55
N THR A 603 1.08 40.76 10.16
CA THR A 603 1.45 39.79 11.19
C THR A 603 1.97 40.51 12.44
N VAL A 604 1.55 40.03 13.62
CA VAL A 604 2.12 40.41 14.92
C VAL A 604 2.80 39.19 15.52
N SER A 605 4.12 39.17 15.51
CA SER A 605 4.92 38.13 16.16
C SER A 605 5.12 38.47 17.63
N PHE A 606 5.07 37.46 18.49
CA PHE A 606 5.26 37.56 19.94
C PHE A 606 5.96 36.30 20.45
N GLY A 607 6.54 36.35 21.66
CA GLY A 607 7.37 35.24 22.16
C GLY A 607 8.59 34.95 21.28
N GLN A 608 8.95 35.88 20.39
CA GLN A 608 9.93 35.66 19.33
C GLN A 608 11.35 35.64 19.91
N GLN A 609 12.08 34.55 19.67
CA GLN A 609 13.50 34.45 20.04
C GLN A 609 14.40 34.93 18.89
N ASP A 610 14.05 34.51 17.67
CA ASP A 610 14.69 34.86 16.43
C ASP A 610 13.70 34.69 15.27
N GLU A 611 14.12 34.86 14.02
CA GLU A 611 13.20 34.77 12.88
C GLU A 611 12.69 33.35 12.58
N LYS A 612 13.37 32.32 13.10
CA LYS A 612 13.04 30.91 12.94
C LYS A 612 12.24 30.34 14.11
N ASN A 613 12.23 31.05 15.24
CA ASN A 613 11.63 30.63 16.50
C ASN A 613 10.70 31.72 17.03
N ARG A 614 9.41 31.65 16.69
CA ARG A 614 8.41 32.67 17.06
C ARG A 614 7.00 32.12 17.15
N LEU A 615 6.17 32.78 17.94
CA LEU A 615 4.71 32.72 17.75
C LEU A 615 4.27 33.93 16.95
N PHE A 616 3.21 33.77 16.17
CA PHE A 616 2.66 34.87 15.40
C PHE A 616 1.15 34.80 15.32
N TRP A 617 0.53 35.98 15.27
CA TRP A 617 -0.85 36.15 14.88
C TRP A 617 -0.92 36.88 13.54
N ARG A 618 -1.45 36.22 12.53
CA ARG A 618 -1.62 36.76 11.18
C ARG A 618 -3.10 37.06 10.92
N LEU A 619 -3.38 38.19 10.29
CA LEU A 619 -4.69 38.53 9.75
C LEU A 619 -4.57 38.83 8.26
N GLY A 620 -5.43 38.23 7.45
CA GLY A 620 -5.44 38.38 6.00
C GLY A 620 -4.33 37.58 5.32
N GLY A 621 -4.01 36.39 5.83
CA GLY A 621 -2.92 35.54 5.33
C GLY A 621 -3.22 34.89 3.97
N TRP A 622 -3.58 33.61 3.94
CA TRP A 622 -3.81 32.85 2.71
C TRP A 622 -4.86 33.56 1.84
N ALA A 623 -4.44 34.08 0.68
CA ALA A 623 -5.26 34.88 -0.24
C ALA A 623 -6.08 36.03 0.40
N ASN A 624 -5.69 36.51 1.59
CA ASN A 624 -6.49 37.41 2.42
C ASN A 624 -7.82 36.81 2.93
N GLU A 625 -7.83 35.53 3.27
CA GLU A 625 -9.03 34.78 3.64
C GLU A 625 -8.98 34.20 5.06
N ASP A 626 -7.85 34.30 5.76
CA ASP A 626 -7.69 33.71 7.09
C ASP A 626 -7.14 34.63 8.19
N SER A 627 -7.38 34.20 9.43
CA SER A 627 -6.61 34.58 10.60
C SER A 627 -6.07 33.34 11.30
N ILE A 628 -4.78 33.39 11.66
CA ILE A 628 -4.04 32.24 12.22
C ILE A 628 -3.24 32.67 13.43
N ILE A 629 -3.25 31.86 14.49
CA ILE A 629 -2.15 31.79 15.46
C ILE A 629 -1.26 30.62 15.07
N GLY A 630 0.01 30.89 14.80
CA GLY A 630 0.99 29.88 14.40
C GLY A 630 2.29 29.97 15.17
N GLU A 631 3.08 28.90 15.08
CA GLU A 631 4.39 28.76 15.70
C GLU A 631 5.42 28.38 14.63
N ASP A 632 6.57 29.03 14.65
CA ASP A 632 7.74 28.60 13.91
C ASP A 632 8.75 28.02 14.93
N ILE A 633 9.25 26.81 14.66
CA ILE A 633 10.34 26.16 15.40
C ILE A 633 11.43 25.78 14.41
N ASP A 634 12.63 26.35 14.59
CA ASP A 634 13.77 26.22 13.68
C ASP A 634 13.44 26.52 12.19
N GLY A 635 12.43 27.36 11.96
CA GLY A 635 11.96 27.78 10.64
C GLY A 635 10.92 26.85 10.01
N ARG A 636 10.49 25.80 10.72
CA ARG A 636 9.36 24.94 10.36
C ARG A 636 8.09 25.51 10.98
N ASN A 637 7.01 25.56 10.22
CA ASN A 637 5.79 26.24 10.63
C ASN A 637 4.78 25.26 11.24
N SER A 638 3.91 25.75 12.12
CA SER A 638 2.74 25.05 12.59
C SER A 638 1.56 26.00 12.72
N CYS A 639 0.39 25.58 12.23
CA CYS A 639 -0.87 26.27 12.43
C CYS A 639 -1.53 25.72 13.70
N LEU A 640 -1.60 26.53 14.77
CA LEU A 640 -2.12 26.08 16.07
C LEU A 640 -3.65 26.25 16.16
N ILE A 641 -4.16 27.33 15.57
CA ILE A 641 -5.59 27.56 15.40
C ILE A 641 -5.82 28.54 14.26
N GLN A 642 -6.89 28.32 13.49
CA GLN A 642 -7.26 29.13 12.34
C GLN A 642 -8.76 29.38 12.28
N ARG A 643 -9.13 30.44 11.55
CA ARG A 643 -10.49 30.71 11.08
C ARG A 643 -10.51 31.55 9.82
N THR A 644 -11.63 31.58 9.11
CA THR A 644 -11.82 32.47 7.96
C THR A 644 -11.98 33.94 8.42
N ARG A 645 -11.16 34.84 7.86
CA ARG A 645 -11.22 36.30 8.05
C ARG A 645 -10.38 37.04 7.00
N SER A 646 -10.95 38.08 6.40
CA SER A 646 -10.25 39.01 5.51
C SER A 646 -9.88 40.35 6.16
N VAL A 647 -8.85 40.99 5.62
CA VAL A 647 -8.44 42.37 5.92
C VAL A 647 -8.89 43.30 4.80
N GLU A 648 -9.50 44.42 5.15
CA GLU A 648 -10.00 45.46 4.25
C GLU A 648 -8.99 46.61 4.18
N ALA A 649 -8.55 46.93 2.96
CA ALA A 649 -7.68 48.07 2.74
C ALA A 649 -8.34 49.38 3.19
N GLY A 650 -7.59 50.18 3.95
CA GLY A 650 -8.02 51.46 4.51
C GLY A 650 -8.80 51.37 5.83
N ARG A 651 -9.25 50.18 6.26
CA ARG A 651 -9.93 49.98 7.54
C ARG A 651 -8.92 49.96 8.69
N ASN A 652 -9.24 50.68 9.77
CA ASN A 652 -8.53 50.55 11.04
C ASN A 652 -9.06 49.35 11.81
N TYR A 653 -8.16 48.52 12.33
CA TYR A 653 -8.45 47.40 13.22
C TYR A 653 -7.89 47.69 14.60
N ASP A 654 -8.71 47.55 15.65
CA ASP A 654 -8.27 47.54 17.05
C ASP A 654 -7.88 46.09 17.40
N LEU A 655 -6.58 45.83 17.62
CA LEU A 655 -6.06 44.49 17.87
C LEU A 655 -5.61 44.34 19.32
N GLU A 656 -5.93 43.19 19.92
CA GLU A 656 -5.46 42.82 21.24
C GLU A 656 -4.98 41.37 21.26
N ILE A 657 -3.81 41.13 21.86
CA ILE A 657 -3.27 39.80 22.14
C ILE A 657 -3.07 39.69 23.65
N ARG A 658 -3.71 38.72 24.29
CA ARG A 658 -3.50 38.36 25.70
C ARG A 658 -2.72 37.06 25.77
N VAL A 659 -1.55 37.12 26.38
CA VAL A 659 -0.75 35.94 26.71
C VAL A 659 -0.85 35.72 28.22
N ARG A 660 -1.31 34.53 28.61
CA ARG A 660 -1.44 34.10 30.01
C ARG A 660 -0.75 32.76 30.19
N GLY A 661 0.52 32.77 30.60
CA GLY A 661 1.37 31.58 30.54
C GLY A 661 1.58 31.15 29.10
N ARG A 662 0.96 30.03 28.70
CA ARG A 662 0.97 29.50 27.32
C ARG A 662 -0.39 29.58 26.61
N ARG A 663 -1.41 30.13 27.28
CA ARG A 663 -2.70 30.44 26.65
C ARG A 663 -2.61 31.78 25.93
N VAL A 664 -3.03 31.79 24.68
CA VAL A 664 -3.06 32.97 23.81
C VAL A 664 -4.50 33.23 23.38
N GLU A 665 -4.98 34.44 23.64
CA GLU A 665 -6.29 34.92 23.20
C GLU A 665 -6.09 36.17 22.36
N THR A 666 -6.76 36.26 21.21
CA THR A 666 -6.71 37.42 20.33
C THR A 666 -8.09 38.04 20.17
N TYR A 667 -8.13 39.35 19.97
CA TYR A 667 -9.37 40.11 19.78
C TYR A 667 -9.19 41.14 18.67
N VAL A 668 -10.26 41.30 17.87
CA VAL A 668 -10.35 42.35 16.87
C VAL A 668 -11.59 43.18 17.12
N ASP A 669 -11.43 44.50 17.20
CA ASP A 669 -12.50 45.46 17.47
C ASP A 669 -13.29 45.13 18.75
N GLY A 670 -12.59 44.59 19.75
CA GLY A 670 -13.12 44.16 21.04
C GLY A 670 -13.86 42.81 21.03
N ALA A 671 -14.01 42.16 19.88
CA ALA A 671 -14.60 40.82 19.76
C ALA A 671 -13.52 39.74 19.80
N ALA A 672 -13.78 38.61 20.46
CA ALA A 672 -12.87 37.47 20.51
C ALA A 672 -12.66 36.91 19.09
N GLU A 673 -11.40 36.66 18.75
CA GLU A 673 -11.00 36.24 17.41
C GLU A 673 -10.52 34.79 17.39
N LEU A 674 -9.41 34.50 18.07
CA LEU A 674 -8.82 33.16 18.20
C LEU A 674 -8.38 32.90 19.65
N GLU A 675 -8.42 31.64 20.06
CA GLU A 675 -7.96 31.19 21.36
C GLU A 675 -7.25 29.84 21.23
N THR A 676 -6.03 29.73 21.74
CA THR A 676 -5.32 28.45 21.77
C THR A 676 -4.42 28.34 22.99
N GLU A 677 -4.15 27.11 23.42
CA GLU A 677 -3.13 26.79 24.40
C GLU A 677 -1.93 26.19 23.66
N VAL A 678 -0.83 26.95 23.60
CA VAL A 678 0.39 26.50 22.90
C VAL A 678 1.00 25.36 23.71
N ARG A 679 0.93 24.13 23.22
CA ARG A 679 1.46 22.99 23.98
C ARG A 679 2.98 23.03 24.04
N PRO A 680 3.60 22.77 25.21
CA PRO A 680 5.03 22.56 25.26
C PRO A 680 5.38 21.20 24.64
N VAL A 681 6.51 21.13 23.94
CA VAL A 681 7.03 19.92 23.32
C VAL A 681 7.75 19.12 24.40
N ALA A 682 7.16 17.99 24.80
CA ALA A 682 7.72 17.07 25.78
C ALA A 682 7.79 15.66 25.18
N ALA A 683 9.00 15.20 24.87
CA ALA A 683 9.21 13.89 24.30
C ALA A 683 9.18 12.80 25.37
N GLU A 684 8.45 11.71 25.12
CA GLU A 684 8.55 10.53 25.96
C GLU A 684 9.93 9.86 25.81
N LEU A 685 10.34 9.03 26.77
CA LEU A 685 11.61 8.29 26.65
C LEU A 685 11.63 7.41 25.41
N VAL A 686 10.52 6.72 25.15
CA VAL A 686 10.22 5.99 23.92
C VAL A 686 8.71 5.92 23.75
N TYR A 687 8.26 5.91 22.49
CA TYR A 687 6.87 5.68 22.09
C TYR A 687 6.71 4.22 21.68
N ILE A 688 5.70 3.52 22.22
CA ILE A 688 5.54 2.08 22.03
C ILE A 688 4.11 1.71 21.67
N THR A 689 3.95 0.83 20.70
CA THR A 689 2.70 0.11 20.42
C THR A 689 2.99 -1.36 20.10
N SER A 690 2.01 -2.21 20.33
CA SER A 690 2.08 -3.63 20.02
C SER A 690 0.79 -4.11 19.38
N SER A 691 0.92 -4.99 18.38
CA SER A 691 -0.20 -5.57 17.67
C SER A 691 -0.03 -7.07 17.44
N LEU A 692 -1.16 -7.74 17.20
CA LEU A 692 -1.27 -9.14 16.85
C LEU A 692 -1.74 -9.24 15.40
N GLU A 693 -1.04 -10.00 14.58
CA GLU A 693 -1.59 -10.52 13.33
C GLU A 693 -2.28 -11.85 13.64
N ARG A 694 -3.59 -11.96 13.43
CA ARG A 694 -4.43 -13.10 13.85
C ARG A 694 -4.20 -14.34 12.99
N GLU A 695 -4.01 -14.14 11.69
CA GLU A 695 -3.83 -15.25 10.74
C GLU A 695 -2.56 -16.03 11.07
N THR A 696 -1.44 -15.32 11.16
CA THR A 696 -0.19 -15.95 11.57
C THR A 696 -0.24 -16.19 13.06
N GLY A 697 -0.56 -15.21 13.90
CA GLY A 697 -0.33 -15.21 15.35
C GLY A 697 1.00 -14.53 15.70
N ASP A 698 1.53 -13.70 14.81
CA ASP A 698 2.74 -12.92 15.04
C ASP A 698 2.47 -11.74 15.96
N ILE A 699 3.40 -11.49 16.87
CA ILE A 699 3.38 -10.33 17.77
C ILE A 699 4.32 -9.29 17.21
N ILE A 700 3.78 -8.10 16.93
CA ILE A 700 4.53 -6.98 16.38
C ILE A 700 4.69 -5.92 17.46
N VAL A 701 5.90 -5.44 17.70
CA VAL A 701 6.21 -4.38 18.66
C VAL A 701 6.94 -3.26 17.94
N LYS A 702 6.39 -2.05 17.94
CA LYS A 702 7.03 -0.87 17.35
C LYS A 702 7.47 0.07 18.47
N ILE A 703 8.72 0.52 18.39
CA ILE A 703 9.36 1.37 19.39
C ILE A 703 10.06 2.52 18.68
N VAL A 704 9.72 3.76 19.05
CA VAL A 704 10.31 4.98 18.49
C VAL A 704 11.01 5.74 19.60
N ASN A 705 12.27 6.13 19.37
CA ASN A 705 13.05 6.98 20.24
C ASN A 705 13.39 8.27 19.51
N VAL A 706 12.83 9.40 19.93
CA VAL A 706 13.12 10.74 19.33
C VAL A 706 14.25 11.47 20.06
N LEU A 707 14.81 10.88 21.11
CA LEU A 707 15.81 11.51 21.97
C LEU A 707 17.23 11.13 21.53
N PRO A 708 18.21 12.03 21.75
CA PRO A 708 19.62 11.79 21.39
C PRO A 708 20.34 10.90 22.44
N ARG A 709 19.66 9.92 23.02
CA ARG A 709 20.24 8.96 23.97
C ARG A 709 19.62 7.58 23.81
N GLU A 710 20.41 6.55 24.09
CA GLU A 710 19.96 5.16 24.07
C GLU A 710 19.03 4.86 25.25
N GLU A 711 18.00 4.06 25.01
CA GLU A 711 17.09 3.55 26.04
C GLU A 711 17.02 2.01 25.97
N LYS A 712 16.93 1.39 27.14
CA LYS A 712 16.79 -0.07 27.27
C LYS A 712 15.33 -0.43 27.56
N VAL A 713 14.74 -1.25 26.70
CA VAL A 713 13.34 -1.69 26.84
C VAL A 713 13.31 -3.19 27.09
N GLN A 714 12.91 -3.56 28.31
CA GLN A 714 12.57 -4.95 28.62
C GLN A 714 11.14 -5.21 28.19
N THR A 715 10.95 -6.16 27.27
CA THR A 715 9.64 -6.59 26.79
C THR A 715 9.26 -7.92 27.45
N CYS A 716 8.02 -8.01 27.93
CA CYS A 716 7.45 -9.18 28.57
C CYS A 716 6.15 -9.55 27.85
N LEU A 717 6.14 -10.70 27.16
CA LEU A 717 4.97 -11.25 26.49
C LEU A 717 4.18 -12.10 27.50
N GLU A 718 3.14 -11.52 28.10
CA GLU A 718 2.30 -12.19 29.09
C GLU A 718 1.37 -13.22 28.42
N GLY A 719 1.21 -14.38 29.05
CA GLY A 719 0.48 -15.52 28.49
C GLY A 719 1.34 -16.42 27.59
N GLU A 720 2.63 -16.11 27.46
CA GLU A 720 3.61 -16.87 26.68
C GLU A 720 4.75 -17.42 27.55
N GLU A 721 4.50 -17.63 28.84
CA GLU A 721 5.52 -18.10 29.77
C GLU A 721 6.12 -19.45 29.34
N GLY A 722 7.45 -19.47 29.16
CA GLY A 722 8.18 -20.66 28.69
C GLY A 722 8.23 -20.83 27.17
N SER A 723 7.53 -19.99 26.41
CA SER A 723 7.64 -19.93 24.95
C SER A 723 8.99 -19.32 24.53
N ARG A 724 9.46 -19.72 23.35
CA ARG A 724 10.60 -19.11 22.64
C ARG A 724 10.10 -18.44 21.38
N PHE A 725 10.80 -17.38 20.98
CA PHE A 725 10.43 -16.55 19.84
C PHE A 725 11.58 -16.45 18.86
N THR A 726 11.24 -16.44 17.59
CA THR A 726 12.13 -16.07 16.49
C THR A 726 11.47 -14.94 15.72
N GLY A 727 12.19 -14.28 14.84
CA GLY A 727 11.60 -13.28 13.97
C GLY A 727 12.61 -12.28 13.43
N HIS A 728 12.13 -11.10 13.09
CA HIS A 728 12.95 -10.04 12.50
C HIS A 728 12.87 -8.76 13.32
N ILE A 729 13.99 -8.04 13.36
CA ILE A 729 14.09 -6.68 13.84
C ILE A 729 14.41 -5.76 12.67
N TYR A 730 13.58 -4.73 12.47
CA TYR A 730 13.76 -3.69 11.47
C TYR A 730 14.21 -2.43 12.19
N ARG A 731 15.31 -1.83 11.74
CA ARG A 731 15.92 -0.66 12.38
C ARG A 731 16.16 0.45 11.37
N MET A 732 15.74 1.65 11.72
CA MET A 732 16.22 2.89 11.10
C MET A 732 16.94 3.67 12.19
N GLU A 733 18.27 3.68 12.14
CA GLU A 733 19.13 4.23 13.19
C GLU A 733 20.49 4.67 12.62
N GLY A 734 21.18 5.58 13.32
CA GLY A 734 22.52 6.02 12.94
C GLY A 734 22.59 7.11 11.87
N PHE A 735 21.46 7.74 11.55
CA PHE A 735 21.36 8.87 10.63
C PHE A 735 21.42 10.21 11.38
N ASP A 736 21.95 11.23 10.73
CA ASP A 736 21.86 12.61 11.22
C ASP A 736 20.44 13.14 10.99
N ARG A 737 19.98 14.07 11.85
CA ARG A 737 18.60 14.61 11.79
C ARG A 737 18.22 15.18 10.42
N ASP A 738 19.16 15.80 9.72
CA ASP A 738 18.95 16.47 8.44
C ASP A 738 19.18 15.55 7.22
N ASP A 739 19.58 14.28 7.44
CA ASP A 739 19.79 13.32 6.36
C ASP A 739 18.51 13.10 5.55
N ARG A 740 18.66 13.00 4.23
CA ARG A 740 17.56 12.77 3.28
C ARG A 740 18.06 11.99 2.08
N ASN A 741 17.15 11.23 1.47
CA ASN A 741 17.42 10.55 0.20
C ASN A 741 17.36 11.55 -0.95
N THR A 742 18.29 11.45 -1.90
CA THR A 742 18.38 12.31 -3.09
C THR A 742 18.66 11.46 -4.32
N PHE A 743 18.60 12.02 -5.53
CA PHE A 743 18.96 11.26 -6.74
C PHE A 743 20.43 10.80 -6.77
N ASP A 744 21.33 11.50 -6.07
CA ASP A 744 22.74 11.11 -5.94
C ASP A 744 22.93 10.04 -4.84
N HIS A 745 22.06 10.06 -3.82
CA HIS A 745 22.07 9.16 -2.67
C HIS A 745 20.65 8.66 -2.36
N PRO A 746 20.06 7.80 -3.23
CA PRO A 746 18.64 7.45 -3.14
C PRO A 746 18.27 6.56 -1.96
N ASP A 747 19.28 5.95 -1.33
CA ASP A 747 19.16 4.93 -0.29
C ASP A 747 19.97 5.28 0.97
N LEU A 748 20.23 6.57 1.22
CA LEU A 748 21.03 7.03 2.36
C LEU A 748 20.37 6.66 3.69
N VAL A 749 19.07 6.95 3.81
CA VAL A 749 18.23 6.68 4.97
C VAL A 749 17.24 5.59 4.58
N ARG A 750 17.47 4.38 5.09
CA ARG A 750 16.68 3.19 4.78
C ARG A 750 16.69 2.21 5.96
N PRO A 751 15.75 1.26 6.04
CA PRO A 751 15.75 0.28 7.10
C PRO A 751 16.80 -0.82 6.89
N ASP A 752 17.46 -1.20 7.98
CA ASP A 752 18.22 -2.43 8.10
C ASP A 752 17.36 -3.51 8.75
N VAL A 753 17.57 -4.77 8.36
CA VAL A 753 16.83 -5.92 8.87
C VAL A 753 17.79 -6.98 9.40
N ALA A 754 17.48 -7.55 10.56
CA ALA A 754 18.23 -8.66 11.12
C ALA A 754 17.30 -9.71 11.73
N ASP A 755 17.75 -10.98 11.73
CA ASP A 755 17.07 -12.06 12.43
C ASP A 755 17.33 -11.95 13.94
N VAL A 756 16.31 -12.29 14.73
CA VAL A 756 16.38 -12.31 16.19
C VAL A 756 15.80 -13.61 16.74
N GLU A 757 16.41 -14.09 17.82
CA GLU A 757 15.92 -15.23 18.59
C GLU A 757 15.90 -14.86 20.07
N PHE A 758 14.81 -15.20 20.76
CA PHE A 758 14.62 -15.00 22.18
C PHE A 758 14.26 -16.32 22.85
N ASP A 759 15.12 -16.78 23.75
CA ASP A 759 14.94 -18.03 24.51
C ASP A 759 13.88 -17.94 25.63
N SER A 760 13.18 -16.82 25.73
CA SER A 760 12.24 -16.49 26.80
C SER A 760 11.21 -15.47 26.30
N SER A 761 10.00 -15.49 26.87
CA SER A 761 8.97 -14.46 26.66
C SER A 761 9.29 -13.12 27.33
N VAL A 762 10.36 -13.07 28.13
CA VAL A 762 10.94 -11.85 28.69
C VAL A 762 12.33 -11.66 28.10
N PHE A 763 12.54 -10.53 27.41
CA PHE A 763 13.79 -10.18 26.76
C PHE A 763 14.02 -8.66 26.77
N GLU A 764 15.24 -8.22 26.49
CA GLU A 764 15.61 -6.80 26.44
C GLU A 764 16.07 -6.44 25.03
N VAL A 765 15.69 -5.25 24.58
CA VAL A 765 16.14 -4.67 23.32
C VAL A 765 16.70 -3.27 23.56
N ASP A 766 17.89 -3.03 23.02
CA ASP A 766 18.52 -1.70 23.03
C ASP A 766 17.92 -0.84 21.92
N ILE A 767 17.39 0.33 22.29
CA ILE A 767 16.79 1.30 21.38
C ILE A 767 17.76 2.46 21.24
N LYS A 768 18.38 2.57 20.06
CA LYS A 768 19.41 3.58 19.79
C LYS A 768 18.83 4.99 19.85
N PRO A 769 19.67 6.02 20.06
CA PRO A 769 19.26 7.41 19.89
C PRO A 769 18.56 7.62 18.55
N GLU A 770 17.51 8.44 18.52
CA GLU A 770 16.87 8.93 17.29
C GLU A 770 16.59 7.82 16.26
N SER A 771 15.87 6.78 16.70
CA SER A 771 15.67 5.54 15.96
C SER A 771 14.23 5.05 15.94
N LEU A 772 13.89 4.32 14.88
CA LEU A 772 12.69 3.48 14.79
C LEU A 772 13.12 2.01 14.82
N CYS A 773 12.48 1.22 15.69
CA CYS A 773 12.67 -0.22 15.81
C CYS A 773 11.32 -0.94 15.71
N ILE A 774 11.20 -1.91 14.80
CA ILE A 774 10.04 -2.80 14.72
C ILE A 774 10.50 -4.24 14.92
N LEU A 775 9.90 -4.93 15.87
CA LEU A 775 10.09 -6.36 16.12
C LEU A 775 8.85 -7.09 15.61
N ARG A 776 9.02 -8.09 14.74
CA ARG A 776 7.97 -9.02 14.35
C ARG A 776 8.36 -10.40 14.84
N LEU A 777 7.62 -10.92 15.83
CA LEU A 777 7.97 -12.11 16.58
C LEU A 777 6.97 -13.22 16.28
N CYS A 778 7.48 -14.38 15.86
CA CYS A 778 6.72 -15.60 15.72
C CYS A 778 7.08 -16.56 16.85
N ARG A 779 6.05 -17.25 17.38
CA ARG A 779 6.26 -18.31 18.37
C ARG A 779 6.87 -19.52 17.68
N ARG A 780 7.93 -20.07 18.28
CA ARG A 780 8.59 -21.30 17.80
C ARG A 780 7.65 -22.50 17.96
N GLN A 781 7.37 -23.22 16.86
CA GLN A 781 6.21 -24.13 16.72
C GLN A 781 6.51 -25.63 16.53
N ASN A 782 7.75 -26.02 16.24
CA ASN A 782 8.08 -27.43 16.04
C ASN A 782 8.53 -28.11 17.35
N PRO A 783 8.13 -29.37 17.61
CA PRO A 783 7.13 -30.14 16.85
C PRO A 783 5.70 -29.60 17.06
N VAL A 784 4.85 -29.73 16.05
CA VAL A 784 3.46 -29.20 16.07
C VAL A 784 2.48 -30.12 16.79
N LEU A 785 2.82 -31.40 16.97
CA LEU A 785 2.01 -32.37 17.69
C LEU A 785 2.68 -32.79 19.01
N HIS A 786 1.88 -32.94 20.06
CA HIS A 786 2.32 -33.55 21.31
C HIS A 786 2.32 -35.08 21.18
N GLY A 787 3.50 -35.70 21.15
CA GLY A 787 3.66 -37.15 21.10
C GLY A 787 4.60 -37.59 19.97
N LEU A 788 4.71 -38.91 19.79
CA LEU A 788 5.53 -39.50 18.74
C LEU A 788 4.63 -39.82 17.55
N TYR A 789 4.70 -38.94 16.56
CA TYR A 789 3.88 -38.97 15.36
C TYR A 789 4.79 -38.69 14.16
N ALA A 790 4.72 -39.57 13.18
CA ALA A 790 5.59 -39.55 12.02
C ALA A 790 4.80 -39.62 10.72
N ASP A 791 5.51 -39.52 9.61
CA ASP A 791 4.98 -39.74 8.27
C ASP A 791 3.64 -39.01 8.01
N PRO A 792 3.59 -37.67 8.18
CA PRO A 792 2.34 -36.92 8.17
C PRO A 792 1.77 -36.75 6.77
N ASP A 793 0.44 -36.77 6.67
CA ASP A 793 -0.32 -36.26 5.53
C ASP A 793 -1.35 -35.21 5.96
N MET A 794 -1.64 -34.23 5.10
CA MET A 794 -2.44 -33.05 5.42
C MET A 794 -3.59 -32.82 4.45
N LEU A 795 -4.71 -32.34 5.00
CA LEU A 795 -5.87 -31.90 4.25
C LEU A 795 -6.41 -30.59 4.84
N LYS A 796 -6.76 -29.62 3.99
CA LYS A 796 -7.63 -28.51 4.38
C LYS A 796 -9.06 -28.82 3.93
N TYR A 797 -10.00 -28.80 4.87
CA TYR A 797 -11.43 -28.93 4.57
C TYR A 797 -12.19 -27.80 5.25
N LYS A 798 -12.76 -26.90 4.43
CA LYS A 798 -13.32 -25.61 4.88
C LYS A 798 -12.25 -24.83 5.66
N ASP A 799 -12.61 -24.24 6.79
CA ASP A 799 -11.73 -23.42 7.63
C ASP A 799 -10.91 -24.26 8.64
N THR A 800 -10.70 -25.55 8.36
CA THR A 800 -10.00 -26.47 9.29
C THR A 800 -8.97 -27.31 8.56
N TYR A 801 -7.76 -27.31 9.11
CA TYR A 801 -6.67 -28.20 8.73
C TYR A 801 -6.79 -29.51 9.50
N TYR A 802 -6.55 -30.61 8.80
CA TYR A 802 -6.48 -31.94 9.35
C TYR A 802 -5.11 -32.54 9.05
N LEU A 803 -4.53 -33.20 10.06
CA LEU A 803 -3.22 -33.83 9.99
C LEU A 803 -3.36 -35.29 10.41
N TYR A 804 -2.85 -36.18 9.58
CA TYR A 804 -2.95 -37.63 9.73
C TYR A 804 -1.54 -38.21 9.80
N PRO A 805 -1.02 -38.49 11.00
CA PRO A 805 0.28 -39.11 11.14
C PRO A 805 0.20 -40.62 11.39
N THR A 806 1.29 -41.31 11.07
CA THR A 806 1.64 -42.60 11.64
C THR A 806 1.90 -42.45 13.15
N THR A 807 1.28 -43.31 13.97
CA THR A 807 1.58 -43.36 15.42
C THR A 807 2.90 -44.09 15.63
N ASP A 808 3.90 -43.38 16.16
CA ASP A 808 5.28 -43.89 16.31
C ASP A 808 5.60 -44.25 17.77
N GLY A 809 6.84 -44.63 18.09
CA GLY A 809 7.27 -45.00 19.46
C GLY A 809 7.24 -46.51 19.76
N PHE A 810 7.00 -47.35 18.74
CA PHE A 810 6.92 -48.80 18.88
C PHE A 810 8.10 -49.50 18.21
N ALA A 811 8.65 -50.53 18.85
CA ALA A 811 9.77 -51.29 18.29
C ALA A 811 9.41 -51.91 16.93
N ASN A 812 10.35 -51.87 15.97
CA ASN A 812 10.14 -52.35 14.60
C ASN A 812 8.94 -51.68 13.90
N TRP A 813 8.65 -50.43 14.27
CA TRP A 813 7.51 -49.65 13.78
C TRP A 813 6.14 -50.30 14.04
N SER A 814 5.98 -51.19 15.01
CA SER A 814 4.78 -52.05 15.12
C SER A 814 3.46 -51.39 15.57
N GLY A 815 3.32 -50.07 15.47
CA GLY A 815 2.08 -49.35 15.77
C GLY A 815 0.91 -49.81 14.88
N THR A 816 -0.32 -49.73 15.38
CA THR A 816 -1.51 -50.24 14.66
C THR A 816 -2.57 -49.17 14.37
N GLN A 817 -2.44 -47.98 14.96
CA GLN A 817 -3.49 -46.97 14.97
C GLN A 817 -3.10 -45.72 14.17
N PHE A 818 -4.07 -45.16 13.47
CA PHE A 818 -4.01 -43.80 12.91
C PHE A 818 -4.92 -42.89 13.72
N HIS A 819 -4.41 -41.70 14.03
CA HIS A 819 -5.16 -40.59 14.62
C HIS A 819 -5.44 -39.52 13.56
N ALA A 820 -6.42 -38.67 13.84
CA ALA A 820 -6.58 -37.41 13.12
C ALA A 820 -6.43 -36.24 14.10
N PHE A 821 -5.73 -35.20 13.69
CA PHE A 821 -5.61 -33.95 14.43
C PHE A 821 -6.28 -32.83 13.66
N SER A 822 -6.95 -31.92 14.34
CA SER A 822 -7.60 -30.74 13.73
C SER A 822 -6.99 -29.43 14.24
N SER A 823 -6.89 -28.44 13.36
CA SER A 823 -6.42 -27.09 13.71
C SER A 823 -7.10 -26.03 12.85
N GLY A 824 -7.38 -24.87 13.44
CA GLY A 824 -7.84 -23.68 12.70
C GLY A 824 -6.72 -22.79 12.17
N ASN A 825 -5.49 -22.95 12.68
CA ASN A 825 -4.39 -22.01 12.46
C ASN A 825 -3.03 -22.68 12.22
N LEU A 826 -2.98 -24.01 12.05
CA LEU A 826 -1.75 -24.83 11.92
C LEU A 826 -0.83 -24.82 13.16
N ARG A 827 -1.19 -24.09 14.23
CA ARG A 827 -0.40 -23.96 15.46
C ARG A 827 -0.95 -24.80 16.59
N GLU A 828 -2.24 -24.65 16.87
CA GLU A 828 -2.93 -25.37 17.94
C GLU A 828 -3.65 -26.58 17.37
N TRP A 829 -3.21 -27.78 17.77
CA TRP A 829 -3.74 -29.04 17.26
C TRP A 829 -4.53 -29.77 18.33
N LYS A 830 -5.75 -30.17 17.99
CA LYS A 830 -6.62 -31.02 18.79
C LYS A 830 -6.57 -32.45 18.26
N ASP A 831 -6.24 -33.40 19.13
CA ASP A 831 -6.38 -34.84 18.83
C ASP A 831 -7.87 -35.21 18.78
N GLU A 832 -8.34 -35.64 17.61
CA GLU A 832 -9.72 -36.11 17.41
C GLU A 832 -9.88 -37.61 17.72
N GLY A 833 -8.79 -38.29 18.07
CA GLY A 833 -8.74 -39.69 18.45
C GLY A 833 -8.43 -40.64 17.30
N VAL A 834 -8.49 -41.94 17.60
CA VAL A 834 -8.20 -43.03 16.65
C VAL A 834 -9.27 -43.07 15.55
N ILE A 835 -8.83 -42.92 14.30
CA ILE A 835 -9.69 -42.99 13.11
C ILE A 835 -9.71 -44.37 12.46
N LEU A 836 -8.64 -45.15 12.62
CA LEU A 836 -8.51 -46.48 12.05
C LEU A 836 -7.50 -47.33 12.85
N ASP A 837 -7.86 -48.57 13.18
CA ASP A 837 -6.96 -49.56 13.80
C ASP A 837 -6.76 -50.77 12.88
N THR A 838 -5.55 -50.86 12.32
CA THR A 838 -5.13 -51.86 11.33
C THR A 838 -4.99 -53.28 11.88
N ALA A 839 -4.97 -53.46 13.20
CA ALA A 839 -4.93 -54.79 13.85
C ALA A 839 -6.30 -55.26 14.35
N SER A 840 -7.36 -54.49 14.06
CA SER A 840 -8.72 -54.77 14.49
C SER A 840 -9.60 -55.32 13.34
N GLU A 841 -10.84 -55.67 13.65
CA GLU A 841 -11.85 -56.07 12.65
C GLU A 841 -12.15 -54.97 11.61
N GLN A 842 -11.71 -53.72 11.84
CA GLN A 842 -11.86 -52.64 10.88
C GLN A 842 -11.09 -52.88 9.58
N VAL A 843 -9.95 -53.58 9.62
CA VAL A 843 -9.13 -53.92 8.45
C VAL A 843 -8.92 -55.44 8.40
N PRO A 844 -9.88 -56.20 7.86
CA PRO A 844 -9.94 -57.66 8.05
C PRO A 844 -8.81 -58.45 7.37
N TRP A 845 -8.04 -57.81 6.48
CA TRP A 845 -6.90 -58.42 5.79
C TRP A 845 -5.55 -58.14 6.45
N SER A 846 -5.51 -57.33 7.51
CA SER A 846 -4.30 -56.84 8.16
C SER A 846 -4.07 -57.43 9.55
N VAL A 847 -2.81 -57.47 9.99
CA VAL A 847 -2.39 -57.84 11.36
C VAL A 847 -1.67 -56.71 12.11
N GLY A 848 -1.60 -55.50 11.53
CA GLY A 848 -0.99 -54.31 12.14
C GLY A 848 -0.05 -53.55 11.20
N SER A 849 0.88 -52.79 11.78
CA SER A 849 1.86 -51.94 11.07
C SER A 849 1.21 -50.80 10.27
N ALA A 850 0.58 -49.86 10.98
CA ALA A 850 -0.05 -48.67 10.43
C ALA A 850 1.01 -47.66 9.96
N TRP A 851 1.38 -47.69 8.68
CA TRP A 851 2.37 -46.78 8.06
C TRP A 851 1.85 -46.15 6.80
N ALA A 852 2.62 -45.25 6.21
CA ALA A 852 2.17 -43.89 6.02
C ALA A 852 0.78 -43.71 5.40
N PRO A 853 0.00 -42.74 5.89
CA PRO A 853 -1.31 -42.42 5.36
C PRO A 853 -1.22 -41.47 4.15
N ALA A 854 -2.31 -41.42 3.38
CA ALA A 854 -2.65 -40.30 2.54
C ALA A 854 -4.15 -40.06 2.60
N VAL A 855 -4.58 -38.81 2.58
CA VAL A 855 -5.99 -38.42 2.60
C VAL A 855 -6.36 -37.64 1.35
N PHE A 856 -7.56 -37.87 0.85
CA PHE A 856 -8.11 -37.14 -0.29
C PHE A 856 -9.60 -36.88 -0.07
N GLU A 857 -10.06 -35.67 -0.39
CA GLU A 857 -11.47 -35.27 -0.28
C GLU A 857 -12.08 -35.11 -1.67
N ARG A 858 -13.29 -35.63 -1.83
CA ARG A 858 -14.12 -35.37 -3.01
C ARG A 858 -15.59 -35.43 -2.66
N ASP A 859 -16.34 -34.40 -3.03
CA ASP A 859 -17.79 -34.29 -2.88
C ASP A 859 -18.30 -34.55 -1.45
N GLY A 860 -17.55 -34.11 -0.44
CA GLY A 860 -17.84 -34.27 0.99
C GLY A 860 -17.47 -35.65 1.56
N GLN A 861 -16.83 -36.51 0.77
CA GLN A 861 -16.34 -37.82 1.19
C GLN A 861 -14.81 -37.81 1.33
N PHE A 862 -14.32 -38.48 2.36
CA PHE A 862 -12.91 -38.54 2.72
C PHE A 862 -12.38 -39.95 2.47
N TYR A 863 -11.38 -40.05 1.59
CA TYR A 863 -10.71 -41.28 1.21
C TYR A 863 -9.36 -41.33 1.91
N PHE A 864 -9.16 -42.32 2.76
CA PHE A 864 -7.97 -42.52 3.55
C PHE A 864 -7.23 -43.76 3.07
N TYR A 865 -6.07 -43.55 2.48
CA TYR A 865 -5.16 -44.58 2.02
C TYR A 865 -4.11 -44.80 3.10
N PHE A 866 -3.74 -46.05 3.33
CA PHE A 866 -2.83 -46.38 4.43
C PHE A 866 -2.08 -47.67 4.12
N CYS A 867 -0.91 -47.84 4.72
CA CYS A 867 -0.14 -49.07 4.64
C CYS A 867 -0.42 -49.94 5.86
N ALA A 868 -0.56 -51.24 5.63
CA ALA A 868 -0.67 -52.23 6.68
C ALA A 868 -0.10 -53.58 6.23
N LYS A 869 0.21 -54.46 7.18
CA LYS A 869 0.77 -55.79 6.88
C LYS A 869 -0.29 -56.87 6.88
N ARG A 870 -0.23 -57.73 5.87
CA ARG A 870 -0.95 -59.01 5.85
C ARG A 870 -0.37 -60.02 6.86
N PRO A 871 -1.09 -61.10 7.21
CA PRO A 871 -0.57 -62.16 8.09
C PRO A 871 0.73 -62.83 7.64
N ASP A 872 1.04 -62.79 6.34
CA ASP A 872 2.30 -63.30 5.77
C ASP A 872 3.48 -62.31 5.91
N GLY A 873 3.27 -61.16 6.54
CA GLY A 873 4.27 -60.12 6.78
C GLY A 873 4.45 -59.13 5.63
N VAL A 874 3.66 -59.26 4.55
CA VAL A 874 3.77 -58.44 3.35
C VAL A 874 3.03 -57.10 3.52
N SER A 875 3.72 -55.99 3.25
CA SER A 875 3.15 -54.63 3.24
C SER A 875 2.25 -54.43 2.01
N CYS A 876 1.05 -53.88 2.23
CA CYS A 876 0.10 -53.52 1.18
C CYS A 876 -0.51 -52.14 1.48
N ILE A 877 -1.04 -51.47 0.45
CA ILE A 877 -1.81 -50.22 0.62
C ILE A 877 -3.30 -50.57 0.64
N GLY A 878 -4.00 -50.11 1.69
CA GLY A 878 -5.43 -50.14 1.88
C GLY A 878 -6.11 -48.82 1.49
N ALA A 879 -7.43 -48.86 1.40
CA ALA A 879 -8.28 -47.68 1.27
C ALA A 879 -9.47 -47.78 2.24
N ALA A 880 -9.81 -46.66 2.86
CA ALA A 880 -10.98 -46.50 3.70
C ALA A 880 -11.74 -45.24 3.31
N VAL A 881 -13.05 -45.21 3.55
CA VAL A 881 -13.90 -44.06 3.23
C VAL A 881 -14.70 -43.62 4.44
N SER A 882 -14.87 -42.31 4.60
CA SER A 882 -15.73 -41.69 5.61
C SER A 882 -16.50 -40.50 5.06
N SER A 883 -17.58 -40.12 5.73
CA SER A 883 -18.29 -38.83 5.54
C SER A 883 -17.82 -37.76 6.54
N SER A 884 -16.77 -38.05 7.31
CA SER A 884 -16.16 -37.12 8.27
C SER A 884 -14.64 -37.21 8.17
N PRO A 885 -13.91 -36.08 8.20
CA PRO A 885 -12.46 -36.08 8.16
C PRO A 885 -11.85 -36.70 9.43
N ALA A 886 -12.56 -36.65 10.55
CA ALA A 886 -12.03 -36.94 11.88
C ALA A 886 -12.49 -38.27 12.49
N SER A 887 -13.40 -39.02 11.85
CA SER A 887 -13.94 -40.26 12.41
C SER A 887 -14.65 -41.12 11.37
N GLY A 888 -14.99 -42.36 11.71
CA GLY A 888 -15.98 -43.15 10.96
C GLY A 888 -15.47 -43.83 9.69
N TYR A 889 -14.15 -43.91 9.49
CA TYR A 889 -13.55 -44.57 8.33
C TYR A 889 -13.89 -46.06 8.27
N ARG A 890 -14.29 -46.52 7.08
CA ARG A 890 -14.57 -47.92 6.78
C ARG A 890 -13.59 -48.43 5.73
N ALA A 891 -12.70 -49.33 6.11
CA ALA A 891 -11.72 -49.90 5.19
C ALA A 891 -12.32 -50.94 4.25
N GLN A 892 -11.72 -51.06 3.06
CA GLN A 892 -12.00 -52.12 2.11
C GLN A 892 -11.65 -53.49 2.71
N PRO A 893 -12.44 -54.55 2.43
CA PRO A 893 -12.18 -55.90 2.95
C PRO A 893 -10.95 -56.57 2.32
N LYS A 894 -10.33 -55.93 1.31
CA LYS A 894 -9.07 -56.35 0.68
C LYS A 894 -8.17 -55.13 0.50
N PRO A 895 -6.84 -55.33 0.38
CA PRO A 895 -5.94 -54.22 0.03
C PRO A 895 -6.30 -53.61 -1.32
N LEU A 896 -6.14 -52.29 -1.44
CA LEU A 896 -6.27 -51.55 -2.70
C LEU A 896 -5.13 -51.92 -3.66
N LEU A 897 -3.91 -52.03 -3.13
CA LEU A 897 -2.72 -52.32 -3.90
C LEU A 897 -1.83 -53.34 -3.18
N THR A 898 -1.34 -54.32 -3.93
CA THR A 898 -0.54 -55.43 -3.42
C THR A 898 0.74 -55.62 -4.25
N PRO A 899 1.81 -56.21 -3.69
CA PRO A 899 3.03 -56.49 -4.47
C PRO A 899 2.77 -57.40 -5.66
N GLU A 900 1.79 -58.31 -5.59
CA GLU A 900 1.43 -59.18 -6.70
C GLU A 900 0.88 -58.38 -7.90
N MET A 901 0.09 -57.33 -7.64
CA MET A 901 -0.41 -56.42 -8.68
C MET A 901 0.72 -55.61 -9.32
N VAL A 902 1.65 -55.10 -8.50
CA VAL A 902 2.81 -54.34 -8.96
C VAL A 902 3.73 -55.19 -9.84
N GLN A 903 4.00 -56.43 -9.40
CA GLN A 903 4.80 -57.38 -10.17
C GLN A 903 4.14 -57.74 -11.49
N ALA A 904 2.81 -57.95 -11.50
CA ALA A 904 2.05 -58.23 -12.71
C ALA A 904 2.08 -57.06 -13.72
N ALA A 905 2.18 -55.81 -13.24
CA ALA A 905 2.37 -54.62 -14.06
C ALA A 905 3.81 -54.42 -14.56
N GLY A 906 4.75 -55.28 -14.16
CA GLY A 906 6.17 -55.17 -14.54
C GLY A 906 6.92 -54.04 -13.83
N VAL A 907 6.33 -53.48 -12.77
CA VAL A 907 6.91 -52.39 -11.97
C VAL A 907 7.82 -52.98 -10.89
N LYS A 908 8.96 -52.34 -10.67
CA LYS A 908 9.96 -52.76 -9.67
C LYS A 908 9.84 -51.90 -8.42
N MET A 909 9.84 -52.53 -7.25
CA MET A 909 10.00 -51.88 -5.94
C MET A 909 10.27 -52.93 -4.86
N SER A 910 10.76 -52.49 -3.70
CA SER A 910 11.03 -53.35 -2.55
C SER A 910 9.78 -53.58 -1.71
N GLN A 911 9.00 -52.53 -1.43
CA GLN A 911 7.74 -52.60 -0.69
C GLN A 911 6.69 -51.70 -1.34
N VAL A 912 5.43 -52.07 -1.18
CA VAL A 912 4.26 -51.28 -1.60
C VAL A 912 3.80 -50.47 -0.38
N ILE A 913 4.40 -49.28 -0.23
CA ILE A 913 4.15 -48.36 0.89
C ILE A 913 4.10 -46.90 0.41
N ASP A 914 3.79 -46.01 1.34
CA ASP A 914 3.82 -44.55 1.21
C ASP A 914 2.97 -44.02 0.07
N PRO A 915 1.64 -44.22 0.12
CA PRO A 915 0.73 -43.60 -0.83
C PRO A 915 0.84 -42.07 -0.74
N SER A 916 0.74 -41.41 -1.89
CA SER A 916 0.55 -39.96 -2.01
C SER A 916 -0.44 -39.71 -3.15
N ILE A 917 -1.38 -38.77 -2.96
CA ILE A 917 -2.46 -38.53 -3.92
C ILE A 917 -2.23 -37.23 -4.67
N TYR A 918 -2.39 -37.29 -5.99
CA TYR A 918 -2.32 -36.13 -6.88
C TYR A 918 -3.55 -36.09 -7.79
N GLU A 919 -4.17 -34.91 -7.90
CA GLU A 919 -5.28 -34.66 -8.81
C GLU A 919 -4.89 -33.66 -9.90
N GLU A 920 -5.28 -33.98 -11.14
CA GLU A 920 -5.18 -33.08 -12.28
C GLU A 920 -6.37 -33.28 -13.21
N ASP A 921 -7.06 -32.18 -13.56
CA ASP A 921 -8.18 -32.17 -14.50
C ASP A 921 -9.29 -33.20 -14.14
N GLY A 922 -9.60 -33.33 -12.84
CA GLY A 922 -10.57 -34.29 -12.29
C GLY A 922 -10.05 -35.72 -12.16
N GLN A 923 -8.88 -36.02 -12.71
CA GLN A 923 -8.26 -37.33 -12.66
C GLN A 923 -7.34 -37.47 -11.46
N VAL A 924 -7.52 -38.57 -10.71
CA VAL A 924 -6.73 -38.85 -9.51
C VAL A 924 -5.68 -39.93 -9.78
N TYR A 925 -4.49 -39.70 -9.25
CA TYR A 925 -3.32 -40.58 -9.32
C TYR A 925 -2.79 -40.83 -7.90
N MET A 926 -2.24 -42.03 -7.71
CA MET A 926 -1.51 -42.42 -6.52
C MET A 926 -0.03 -42.62 -6.88
N LEU A 927 0.86 -41.94 -6.17
CA LEU A 927 2.29 -42.18 -6.16
C LEU A 927 2.63 -43.02 -4.94
N PHE A 928 3.61 -43.92 -5.05
CA PHE A 928 3.97 -44.85 -3.98
C PHE A 928 5.31 -45.56 -4.26
N GLY A 929 5.84 -46.24 -3.25
CA GLY A 929 6.91 -47.23 -3.40
C GLY A 929 8.08 -47.05 -2.44
N ASN A 930 8.90 -48.09 -2.35
CA ASN A 930 10.15 -48.10 -1.60
C ASN A 930 11.29 -48.68 -2.45
N GLY A 931 12.44 -48.01 -2.45
CA GLY A 931 13.62 -48.32 -3.30
C GLY A 931 13.43 -48.05 -4.80
N SER A 932 12.20 -47.98 -5.29
CA SER A 932 11.86 -47.46 -6.61
C SER A 932 10.45 -46.86 -6.58
N PRO A 933 10.25 -45.63 -7.08
CA PRO A 933 8.95 -44.96 -7.06
C PRO A 933 8.09 -45.41 -8.25
N ALA A 934 6.77 -45.36 -8.06
CA ALA A 934 5.78 -45.62 -9.09
C ALA A 934 4.59 -44.66 -9.00
N VAL A 935 3.85 -44.55 -10.11
CA VAL A 935 2.58 -43.82 -10.21
C VAL A 935 1.53 -44.73 -10.85
N VAL A 936 0.29 -44.62 -10.38
CA VAL A 936 -0.87 -45.33 -10.92
C VAL A 936 -2.11 -44.43 -10.89
N LYS A 937 -2.96 -44.54 -11.89
CA LYS A 937 -4.26 -43.86 -11.94
C LYS A 937 -5.27 -44.57 -11.02
N LEU A 938 -6.06 -43.82 -10.26
CA LEU A 938 -7.23 -44.35 -9.53
C LEU A 938 -8.48 -44.35 -10.42
N SER A 939 -9.38 -45.32 -10.18
CA SER A 939 -10.71 -45.34 -10.80
C SER A 939 -11.60 -44.19 -10.29
N GLU A 940 -12.73 -43.97 -10.96
CA GLU A 940 -13.69 -42.90 -10.59
C GLU A 940 -14.23 -43.03 -9.16
N ASP A 941 -14.34 -44.26 -8.63
CA ASP A 941 -14.78 -44.52 -7.26
C ASP A 941 -13.71 -44.30 -6.20
N LEU A 942 -12.46 -44.00 -6.62
CA LEU A 942 -11.28 -43.77 -5.77
C LEU A 942 -10.93 -44.95 -4.84
N LEU A 943 -11.55 -46.11 -5.04
CA LEU A 943 -11.41 -47.29 -4.21
C LEU A 943 -10.82 -48.47 -4.98
N HIS A 944 -10.51 -48.26 -6.26
CA HIS A 944 -9.74 -49.18 -7.10
C HIS A 944 -8.67 -48.42 -7.90
N ILE A 945 -7.73 -49.18 -8.44
CA ILE A 945 -6.68 -48.67 -9.35
C ILE A 945 -7.04 -49.02 -10.80
N CYS A 946 -6.43 -48.33 -11.76
CA CYS A 946 -6.33 -48.71 -13.17
C CYS A 946 -4.95 -49.33 -13.43
N PRO A 947 -4.76 -50.66 -13.28
CA PRO A 947 -3.43 -51.29 -13.27
C PRO A 947 -2.62 -51.05 -14.55
N GLU A 948 -3.29 -50.90 -15.69
CA GLU A 948 -2.69 -50.66 -17.00
C GLU A 948 -1.94 -49.33 -17.11
N THR A 949 -2.19 -48.41 -16.16
CA THR A 949 -1.53 -47.10 -16.10
C THR A 949 -0.28 -47.11 -15.23
N MET A 950 -0.04 -48.19 -14.48
CA MET A 950 1.01 -48.25 -13.48
C MET A 950 2.39 -48.24 -14.13
N LYS A 951 3.26 -47.32 -13.70
CA LYS A 951 4.64 -47.21 -14.21
C LYS A 951 5.61 -46.78 -13.11
N ASN A 952 6.85 -47.26 -13.16
CA ASN A 952 7.95 -46.64 -12.42
C ASN A 952 8.22 -45.20 -12.90
N LEU A 953 8.54 -44.30 -11.96
CA LEU A 953 9.04 -42.97 -12.28
C LEU A 953 10.57 -43.04 -12.54
N GLU A 954 11.03 -42.26 -13.53
CA GLU A 954 12.44 -42.24 -13.95
C GLU A 954 13.12 -40.95 -13.46
N GLY A 955 14.43 -40.98 -13.22
CA GLY A 955 15.22 -39.78 -12.85
C GLY A 955 15.08 -39.34 -11.38
N VAL A 956 14.43 -40.15 -10.55
CA VAL A 956 14.35 -39.97 -9.10
C VAL A 956 15.62 -40.57 -8.46
N GLU A 957 16.62 -39.72 -8.20
CA GLU A 957 17.93 -40.13 -7.67
C GLU A 957 17.86 -40.47 -6.17
N ASP A 958 18.57 -41.51 -5.74
CA ASP A 958 18.68 -41.94 -4.34
C ASP A 958 17.34 -42.20 -3.62
N PHE A 959 16.32 -42.64 -4.37
CA PHE A 959 14.99 -42.85 -3.83
C PHE A 959 14.96 -43.91 -2.72
N ARG A 960 14.61 -43.49 -1.50
CA ARG A 960 14.19 -44.39 -0.43
C ARG A 960 12.69 -44.63 -0.50
N GLU A 961 11.88 -43.58 -0.30
CA GLU A 961 10.42 -43.66 -0.12
C GLU A 961 9.73 -42.28 -0.20
N ALA A 962 8.44 -42.20 0.13
CA ALA A 962 7.63 -40.97 0.20
C ALA A 962 7.76 -40.00 -1.00
N VAL A 963 7.38 -40.46 -2.20
CA VAL A 963 7.34 -39.58 -3.40
C VAL A 963 6.04 -38.79 -3.45
N THR A 964 6.16 -37.47 -3.62
CA THR A 964 5.02 -36.56 -3.80
C THR A 964 5.23 -35.66 -5.00
N VAL A 965 4.14 -35.13 -5.56
CA VAL A 965 4.17 -34.22 -6.70
C VAL A 965 3.14 -33.10 -6.54
N LEU A 966 3.53 -31.89 -6.91
CA LEU A 966 2.63 -30.76 -7.12
C LEU A 966 2.89 -30.13 -8.49
N LYS A 967 1.88 -29.50 -9.08
CA LYS A 967 2.02 -28.76 -10.34
C LYS A 967 1.82 -27.27 -10.11
N ARG A 968 2.80 -26.46 -10.51
CA ARG A 968 2.78 -25.00 -10.41
C ARG A 968 3.31 -24.42 -11.73
N GLU A 969 2.57 -23.46 -12.32
CA GLU A 969 2.95 -22.78 -13.57
C GLU A 969 3.37 -23.72 -14.72
N GLY A 970 2.71 -24.88 -14.82
CA GLY A 970 2.99 -25.88 -15.86
C GLY A 970 4.19 -26.79 -15.60
N ILE A 971 4.86 -26.67 -14.45
CA ILE A 971 5.98 -27.51 -14.02
C ILE A 971 5.50 -28.48 -12.94
N TYR A 972 5.89 -29.75 -13.05
CA TYR A 972 5.68 -30.76 -12.01
C TYR A 972 6.89 -30.78 -11.08
N HIS A 973 6.66 -30.46 -9.82
CA HIS A 973 7.66 -30.44 -8.76
C HIS A 973 7.57 -31.76 -7.99
N PHE A 974 8.56 -32.62 -8.17
CA PHE A 974 8.66 -33.90 -7.47
C PHE A 974 9.57 -33.75 -6.26
N THR A 975 9.16 -34.36 -5.17
CA THR A 975 9.97 -34.44 -3.95
C THR A 975 9.90 -35.84 -3.36
N TRP A 976 11.00 -36.34 -2.80
CA TRP A 976 11.06 -37.71 -2.29
C TRP A 976 12.11 -37.88 -1.20
N SER A 977 11.88 -38.83 -0.30
CA SER A 977 12.80 -39.10 0.81
C SER A 977 13.94 -40.03 0.40
N CYS A 978 15.12 -39.75 0.96
CA CYS A 978 16.40 -40.40 0.67
C CYS A 978 17.10 -40.79 1.97
N ASP A 979 18.05 -41.72 1.91
CA ASP A 979 18.66 -42.41 3.06
C ASP A 979 17.68 -43.27 3.90
N ASP A 980 18.21 -44.03 4.87
CA ASP A 980 17.40 -44.83 5.78
C ASP A 980 16.75 -43.95 6.87
N THR A 981 15.49 -44.21 7.21
CA THR A 981 14.75 -43.46 8.25
C THR A 981 15.42 -43.48 9.64
N GLY A 982 16.30 -44.44 9.92
CA GLY A 982 17.11 -44.46 11.14
C GLY A 982 18.39 -43.60 11.10
N SER A 983 18.73 -43.04 9.93
CA SER A 983 19.90 -42.20 9.71
C SER A 983 19.65 -40.75 10.13
N GLU A 984 20.65 -40.09 10.71
CA GLU A 984 20.58 -38.64 10.92
C GLU A 984 20.58 -37.84 9.60
N ASP A 985 21.05 -38.47 8.52
CA ASP A 985 21.10 -37.95 7.15
C ASP A 985 19.80 -38.16 6.35
N TYR A 986 18.75 -38.74 6.96
CA TYR A 986 17.44 -38.82 6.33
C TYR A 986 17.00 -37.42 5.87
N HIS A 987 16.69 -37.27 4.58
CA HIS A 987 16.47 -35.98 3.90
C HIS A 987 15.47 -36.11 2.75
N VAL A 988 14.98 -34.98 2.22
CA VAL A 988 14.09 -34.94 1.05
C VAL A 988 14.81 -34.28 -0.12
N ASN A 989 14.86 -34.98 -1.25
CA ASN A 989 15.35 -34.46 -2.52
C ASN A 989 14.23 -33.84 -3.34
N TYR A 990 14.60 -32.87 -4.19
CA TYR A 990 13.70 -32.14 -5.08
C TYR A 990 14.18 -32.21 -6.53
N GLY A 991 13.21 -32.37 -7.43
CA GLY A 991 13.41 -32.36 -8.87
C GLY A 991 12.17 -31.87 -9.62
N ILE A 992 12.33 -31.64 -10.92
CA ILE A 992 11.25 -31.14 -11.78
C ILE A 992 11.03 -32.03 -13.00
N SER A 993 9.80 -32.05 -13.51
CA SER A 993 9.45 -32.61 -14.82
C SER A 993 8.43 -31.72 -15.53
N HIS A 994 8.31 -31.90 -16.85
CA HIS A 994 7.29 -31.23 -17.67
C HIS A 994 6.05 -32.10 -17.91
N SER A 995 6.00 -33.30 -17.33
CA SER A 995 4.84 -34.20 -17.38
C SER A 995 4.85 -35.15 -16.19
N LEU A 996 3.67 -35.56 -15.70
CA LEU A 996 3.53 -36.48 -14.58
C LEU A 996 4.26 -37.83 -14.77
N TYR A 997 4.28 -38.38 -16.00
CA TYR A 997 4.96 -39.65 -16.34
C TYR A 997 6.38 -39.46 -16.92
N GLY A 998 6.86 -38.22 -16.99
CA GLY A 998 8.15 -37.89 -17.59
C GLY A 998 9.32 -38.20 -16.67
N PRO A 999 10.55 -38.23 -17.20
CA PRO A 999 11.73 -38.31 -16.34
C PRO A 999 11.79 -37.06 -15.44
N VAL A 1000 12.08 -37.29 -14.17
CA VAL A 1000 12.34 -36.24 -13.19
C VAL A 1000 13.79 -35.82 -13.33
N LYS A 1001 14.04 -34.52 -13.38
CA LYS A 1001 15.38 -33.95 -13.31
C LYS A 1001 15.65 -33.57 -11.86
N TYR A 1002 16.51 -34.32 -11.19
CA TYR A 1002 17.02 -33.97 -9.87
C TYR A 1002 17.69 -32.58 -9.87
N LEU A 1003 17.51 -31.83 -8.77
CA LEU A 1003 18.10 -30.52 -8.58
C LEU A 1003 18.97 -30.47 -7.32
N TYR A 1004 18.37 -30.62 -6.13
CA TYR A 1004 19.07 -30.53 -4.84
C TYR A 1004 18.20 -31.11 -3.70
N PRO A 1005 18.79 -31.36 -2.51
CA PRO A 1005 18.04 -31.60 -1.28
C PRO A 1005 17.24 -30.36 -0.90
N VAL A 1006 15.95 -30.53 -0.63
CA VAL A 1006 15.04 -29.44 -0.26
C VAL A 1006 14.71 -29.43 1.23
N LEU A 1007 14.87 -30.56 1.93
CA LEU A 1007 14.72 -30.67 3.37
C LEU A 1007 15.91 -31.46 3.92
N GLU A 1008 16.69 -30.87 4.82
CA GLU A 1008 17.88 -31.49 5.40
C GLU A 1008 18.01 -31.19 6.91
N LYS A 1009 18.83 -31.99 7.59
CA LYS A 1009 19.17 -31.80 8.99
C LYS A 1009 19.81 -30.43 9.26
N ARG A 1010 19.58 -29.89 10.45
CA ARG A 1010 20.26 -28.69 10.98
C ARG A 1010 20.90 -29.02 12.34
N PRO A 1011 22.11 -29.61 12.35
CA PRO A 1011 22.71 -30.14 13.59
C PRO A 1011 22.94 -29.07 14.65
N GLY A 1012 23.30 -27.85 14.26
CA GLY A 1012 23.49 -26.71 15.18
C GLY A 1012 22.22 -26.30 15.91
N ALA A 1013 21.06 -26.68 15.39
CA ALA A 1013 19.75 -26.43 15.98
C ALA A 1013 19.12 -27.68 16.62
N GLY A 1014 19.85 -28.81 16.65
CA GLY A 1014 19.37 -30.08 17.20
C GLY A 1014 18.40 -30.86 16.31
N VAL A 1015 18.20 -30.42 15.07
CA VAL A 1015 17.29 -31.04 14.10
C VAL A 1015 18.05 -32.09 13.29
N LEU A 1016 17.64 -33.37 13.40
CA LEU A 1016 18.27 -34.52 12.74
C LEU A 1016 17.20 -35.44 12.12
N GLY A 1017 17.57 -36.17 11.06
CA GLY A 1017 16.72 -37.21 10.46
C GLY A 1017 15.40 -36.67 9.89
N THR A 1018 15.47 -35.62 9.09
CA THR A 1018 14.30 -34.91 8.52
C THR A 1018 13.84 -35.56 7.23
N GLY A 1019 12.74 -36.28 7.24
CA GLY A 1019 12.22 -36.86 6.00
C GLY A 1019 10.79 -37.35 6.17
N HIS A 1020 10.31 -38.05 5.14
CA HIS A 1020 8.90 -38.36 4.89
C HIS A 1020 7.99 -37.15 5.07
N HIS A 1021 7.39 -36.72 3.97
CA HIS A 1021 6.68 -35.45 3.95
C HIS A 1021 5.45 -35.47 3.06
N CYS A 1022 4.54 -34.54 3.32
CA CYS A 1022 3.50 -34.13 2.39
C CYS A 1022 3.64 -32.62 2.12
N ILE A 1023 3.03 -32.14 1.03
CA ILE A 1023 2.95 -30.72 0.74
C ILE A 1023 1.48 -30.33 0.60
N LEU A 1024 0.99 -29.48 1.49
CA LEU A 1024 -0.33 -28.88 1.39
C LEU A 1024 -0.19 -27.55 0.63
N ARG A 1025 -1.01 -27.37 -0.41
CA ARG A 1025 -1.27 -26.06 -1.01
C ARG A 1025 -2.52 -25.45 -0.39
N GLU A 1026 -2.44 -24.19 0.02
CA GLU A 1026 -3.58 -23.41 0.45
C GLU A 1026 -4.55 -23.20 -0.73
N PRO A 1027 -5.84 -23.60 -0.64
CA PRO A 1027 -6.82 -23.32 -1.67
C PRO A 1027 -6.89 -21.83 -2.01
N GLN A 1028 -6.92 -21.51 -3.31
CA GLN A 1028 -7.04 -20.14 -3.85
C GLN A 1028 -5.82 -19.23 -3.65
N GLU A 1029 -4.88 -19.59 -2.78
CA GLU A 1029 -3.63 -18.85 -2.56
C GLU A 1029 -2.42 -19.54 -3.23
N ASP A 1030 -1.31 -18.81 -3.36
CA ASP A 1030 0.00 -19.35 -3.75
C ASP A 1030 0.89 -19.59 -2.51
N ILE A 1031 0.30 -20.23 -1.49
CA ILE A 1031 0.94 -20.55 -0.20
C ILE A 1031 1.04 -22.08 -0.06
N TYR A 1032 2.20 -22.56 0.41
CA TYR A 1032 2.51 -23.99 0.54
C TYR A 1032 3.15 -24.30 1.89
N TYR A 1033 2.77 -25.43 2.47
CA TYR A 1033 3.33 -25.95 3.72
C TYR A 1033 3.84 -27.37 3.51
N MET A 1034 5.01 -27.67 4.05
CA MET A 1034 5.54 -29.03 4.14
C MET A 1034 5.34 -29.53 5.56
N ALA A 1035 4.52 -30.57 5.73
CA ALA A 1035 4.56 -31.37 6.95
C ALA A 1035 5.56 -32.49 6.75
N TYR A 1036 6.41 -32.70 7.74
CA TYR A 1036 7.45 -33.71 7.72
C TYR A 1036 7.69 -34.23 9.13
N HIS A 1037 8.52 -35.26 9.28
CA HIS A 1037 8.99 -35.65 10.61
C HIS A 1037 10.49 -35.46 10.78
N ARG A 1038 10.92 -35.41 12.04
CA ARG A 1038 12.32 -35.48 12.44
C ARG A 1038 12.50 -36.41 13.64
N PHE A 1039 13.73 -36.69 14.05
CA PHE A 1039 13.96 -37.37 15.33
C PHE A 1039 13.42 -36.56 16.50
N ALA A 1040 12.76 -37.25 17.43
CA ALA A 1040 12.19 -36.65 18.61
C ALA A 1040 13.25 -35.89 19.42
N THR A 1041 12.90 -34.69 19.86
CA THR A 1041 13.80 -33.82 20.60
C THR A 1041 13.39 -33.73 22.08
N PRO A 1042 14.36 -33.68 23.01
CA PRO A 1042 15.80 -33.72 22.78
C PRO A 1042 16.30 -35.14 22.49
N VAL A 1043 17.11 -35.30 21.43
CA VAL A 1043 17.61 -36.60 20.91
C VAL A 1043 18.27 -37.50 21.99
N ARG A 1044 18.82 -36.91 23.05
CA ARG A 1044 19.42 -37.62 24.19
C ARG A 1044 18.43 -38.52 24.95
N GLU A 1045 17.13 -38.25 24.85
CA GLU A 1045 16.08 -39.05 25.49
C GLU A 1045 15.79 -40.35 24.73
N HIS A 1046 16.22 -40.42 23.46
CA HIS A 1046 16.08 -41.58 22.58
C HIS A 1046 17.46 -41.98 21.99
N PRO A 1047 18.39 -42.51 22.82
CA PRO A 1047 19.75 -42.82 22.38
C PRO A 1047 19.81 -43.97 21.37
N GLU A 1048 18.85 -44.89 21.39
CA GLU A 1048 18.69 -46.01 20.46
C GLU A 1048 17.29 -45.96 19.81
N GLY A 1049 17.14 -46.50 18.61
CA GLY A 1049 15.84 -46.60 17.93
C GLY A 1049 15.25 -45.25 17.47
N ARG A 1050 16.09 -44.26 17.12
CA ARG A 1050 15.65 -42.91 16.71
C ARG A 1050 14.67 -42.90 15.53
N GLY A 1051 14.84 -43.81 14.57
CA GLY A 1051 13.91 -43.97 13.45
C GLY A 1051 12.51 -44.45 13.85
N CYS A 1052 12.29 -44.86 15.10
CA CYS A 1052 10.97 -45.18 15.67
C CYS A 1052 10.54 -44.21 16.77
N HIS A 1053 11.25 -43.08 16.93
CA HIS A 1053 10.92 -42.02 17.88
C HIS A 1053 10.99 -40.69 17.13
N ARG A 1054 9.94 -40.40 16.37
CA ARG A 1054 9.90 -39.24 15.48
C ARG A 1054 8.74 -38.32 15.86
N GLU A 1055 8.91 -37.05 15.58
CA GLU A 1055 7.95 -35.98 15.88
C GLU A 1055 7.60 -35.21 14.60
N THR A 1056 6.34 -34.77 14.51
CA THR A 1056 5.81 -34.07 13.33
C THR A 1056 6.10 -32.57 13.41
N CYS A 1057 6.59 -32.03 12.29
CA CYS A 1057 6.92 -30.63 12.08
C CYS A 1057 6.16 -30.08 10.88
N ILE A 1058 5.94 -28.77 10.84
CA ILE A 1058 5.39 -28.06 9.68
C ILE A 1058 6.23 -26.82 9.43
N ASP A 1059 6.72 -26.63 8.20
CA ASP A 1059 7.42 -25.43 7.77
C ASP A 1059 6.92 -24.96 6.39
N ARG A 1060 7.09 -23.67 6.10
CA ARG A 1060 6.66 -23.07 4.83
C ARG A 1060 7.55 -23.50 3.67
N VAL A 1061 6.95 -23.72 2.50
CA VAL A 1061 7.64 -23.94 1.24
C VAL A 1061 7.56 -22.68 0.39
N GLU A 1062 8.71 -22.19 -0.06
CA GLU A 1062 8.80 -21.01 -0.92
C GLU A 1062 9.29 -21.39 -2.33
N PHE A 1063 8.88 -20.60 -3.32
CA PHE A 1063 9.37 -20.70 -4.68
C PHE A 1063 10.20 -19.47 -5.05
N GLY A 1064 11.28 -19.67 -5.80
CA GLY A 1064 12.09 -18.59 -6.36
C GLY A 1064 11.41 -17.95 -7.58
N THR A 1065 11.96 -16.81 -8.04
CA THR A 1065 11.51 -16.15 -9.27
C THR A 1065 11.74 -16.99 -10.53
N ASP A 1066 12.56 -18.03 -10.44
CA ASP A 1066 12.78 -19.03 -11.49
C ASP A 1066 11.73 -20.17 -11.48
N GLY A 1067 10.72 -20.06 -10.62
CA GLY A 1067 9.64 -21.03 -10.44
C GLY A 1067 10.04 -22.28 -9.66
N ARG A 1068 11.24 -22.37 -9.06
CA ARG A 1068 11.71 -23.56 -8.34
C ARG A 1068 11.52 -23.47 -6.84
N MET A 1069 11.30 -24.61 -6.20
CA MET A 1069 11.21 -24.70 -4.74
C MET A 1069 12.55 -24.35 -4.07
N LYS A 1070 12.56 -23.44 -3.10
CA LYS A 1070 13.75 -23.13 -2.27
C LYS A 1070 13.94 -24.20 -1.19
N PRO A 1071 15.16 -24.42 -0.67
CA PRO A 1071 15.37 -25.24 0.51
C PRO A 1071 14.51 -24.77 1.69
N VAL A 1072 13.83 -25.72 2.35
CA VAL A 1072 12.96 -25.48 3.51
C VAL A 1072 13.81 -25.08 4.70
N GLN A 1073 13.43 -23.99 5.36
CA GLN A 1073 14.09 -23.49 6.56
C GLN A 1073 13.56 -24.23 7.79
N VAL A 1074 14.16 -25.39 8.11
CA VAL A 1074 13.72 -26.21 9.24
C VAL A 1074 13.84 -25.47 10.57
N GLN A 1075 12.69 -25.29 11.24
CA GLN A 1075 12.64 -24.64 12.55
C GLN A 1075 12.84 -25.67 13.66
N PRO A 1076 13.72 -25.39 14.64
CA PRO A 1076 14.09 -26.34 15.68
C PRO A 1076 13.05 -26.49 16.80
#